data_AF-A0AAD9UYI5-F1
#
_entry.id   AF-A0AAD9UYI5-F1
#
_cell.length_a   1.000
_cell.length_b   1.000
_cell.length_c   1.000
_cell.angle_alpha   90.00
_cell.angle_beta   90.00
_cell.angle_gamma   90.00
#
_symmetry.space_group_name_H-M   'P 1'
#
loop_
_entity.id
_entity.type
_entity.pdbx_description
1 polymer ?
#
loop_
_entity_poly.entity_id
_entity_poly.type
_entity_poly.pdbx_seq_one_letter_code
_entity_poly.pdbx_strand_id
1 'polypeptide(L)'
;MAYCSPTFSSKTLLKYKHGLAYVSNADGRGIFSIYGIFKRADEPAKMTYNLVNILCYVGGEIRDGFFFEKLKESELVSIVESNFRMAKGKAFFQLCPIEEAAKLLVIPCYEKAKKRGTEIFKNHEVQRSFELYERISCFCSCGNEEEFVLAKCGCEVKKAFTHLDLRRPELDAWWLEKTELNHLGCSAPPPPMNFPESETIFSGSDNMIDFMSEANNQRERTSAWKKRVLEMFSTSENFARLIGAAQHQALWYLWKGDQKMAITMLDSVNRIRKDQIEERILSAKIPVVELFLNLTQIQLAKMGECEGQHSTVDWQQSTEHFCKTCYSPAKRVMSGFSSGSWILTCVEKDGKGMIGTDASRRNLITALAIVKRIESKAEFKTVIDFSLKESLEAFLEHSFVNLYWKNKPTPPMTESLIDDAVCDFVDAIDCASFEPFEWAKSCTEILKDLMEKHCHEKLSKTNITDVAVLFQKAFESQIIQNIEKVEEVPQYASLHEDRSSLYQLNSVMTALTVAPSVVSCFLLKWKNKTDFEKKKALSASLNEFLASMKKVYEGYSKKSLPLCLREDVDSSQSSSICKKRQCACQDLAKFQDYVVELLCGTRNPVSFLSCSLDGSVSLSAALFVDNCGELIEDMVLCHDIYIYEEIMDADNLEGFAKCPRLAGLCKFACSEIYTWLKIKMIANFKKSVWKEESSQEMNHCMCCGKVACEDVVLMKCSACKAVVYCSSECQRKDWKTGHKQKCHILRKP
;
A
#
# COMPACT_ATOMS: atom_id res chain seq x y z
N MET A 1 18.42 24.25 -7.94
CA MET A 1 17.36 24.29 -8.98
C MET A 1 16.26 23.34 -8.54
N ALA A 2 15.06 23.84 -8.29
CA ALA A 2 13.93 22.99 -7.91
C ALA A 2 13.65 22.00 -9.05
N TYR A 3 13.64 20.71 -8.74
CA TYR A 3 13.17 19.67 -9.65
C TYR A 3 11.67 19.88 -9.84
N CYS A 4 11.28 20.67 -10.84
CA CYS A 4 9.88 20.76 -11.26
C CYS A 4 9.45 19.37 -11.73
N SER A 5 8.52 18.74 -11.00
CA SER A 5 7.73 17.66 -11.55
C SER A 5 7.18 18.10 -12.91
N PRO A 6 7.26 17.26 -13.96
CA PRO A 6 6.77 17.66 -15.28
C PRO A 6 5.29 18.03 -15.15
N THR A 7 4.96 19.29 -15.43
CA THR A 7 3.59 19.78 -15.43
C THR A 7 2.83 19.11 -16.56
N PHE A 8 1.93 18.20 -16.19
CA PHE A 8 1.08 17.49 -17.12
C PHE A 8 0.01 18.46 -17.64
N SER A 9 -0.08 18.63 -18.97
CA SER A 9 -1.07 19.53 -19.58
C SER A 9 -1.64 18.95 -20.87
N SER A 10 -2.85 19.33 -21.24
CA SER A 10 -3.51 18.96 -22.50
C SER A 10 -2.64 19.28 -23.72
N LYS A 11 -1.87 20.38 -23.65
CA LYS A 11 -0.93 20.79 -24.70
C LYS A 11 0.21 19.78 -24.89
N THR A 12 0.68 19.17 -23.81
CA THR A 12 1.75 18.15 -23.85
C THR A 12 1.25 16.88 -24.54
N LEU A 13 0.01 16.45 -24.26
CA LEU A 13 -0.61 15.30 -24.91
C LEU A 13 -0.79 15.51 -26.42
N LEU A 14 -1.17 16.71 -26.85
CA LEU A 14 -1.37 17.01 -28.27
C LEU A 14 -0.07 17.08 -29.09
N LYS A 15 1.08 17.34 -28.44
CA LYS A 15 2.37 17.53 -29.12
C LYS A 15 2.90 16.28 -29.82
N TYR A 16 2.60 15.09 -29.31
CA TYR A 16 3.16 13.84 -29.84
C TYR A 16 2.11 13.06 -30.62
N LYS A 17 2.41 12.72 -31.88
CA LYS A 17 1.44 12.14 -32.82
C LYS A 17 0.85 10.81 -32.33
N HIS A 18 1.69 9.90 -31.86
CA HIS A 18 1.31 8.54 -31.49
C HIS A 18 1.02 8.37 -29.99
N GLY A 19 1.49 9.30 -29.17
CA GLY A 19 1.46 9.21 -27.73
C GLY A 19 2.76 9.70 -27.12
N LEU A 20 2.87 9.64 -25.80
CA LEU A 20 4.08 10.05 -25.07
C LEU A 20 4.43 9.04 -24.00
N ALA A 21 5.69 9.04 -23.58
CA ALA A 21 6.17 8.20 -22.49
C ALA A 21 6.88 9.04 -21.43
N TYR A 22 6.71 8.63 -20.17
CA TYR A 22 7.54 9.06 -19.05
C TYR A 22 8.46 7.91 -18.65
N VAL A 23 9.76 8.11 -18.83
CA VAL A 23 10.78 7.10 -18.58
C VAL A 23 11.55 7.49 -17.31
N SER A 24 11.60 6.61 -16.32
CA SER A 24 12.40 6.85 -15.11
C SER A 24 13.90 6.80 -15.42
N ASN A 25 14.74 7.41 -14.59
CA ASN A 25 16.15 7.00 -14.49
C ASN A 25 16.25 5.52 -14.07
N ALA A 26 17.39 4.89 -14.34
CA ALA A 26 17.68 3.56 -13.80
C ALA A 26 18.22 3.67 -12.36
N ASP A 27 17.91 2.70 -11.50
CA ASP A 27 18.54 2.58 -10.19
C ASP A 27 19.86 1.77 -10.25
N GLY A 28 20.56 1.62 -9.13
CA GLY A 28 21.82 0.87 -9.04
C GLY A 28 21.68 -0.64 -9.29
N ARG A 29 20.45 -1.15 -9.19
CA ARG A 29 20.09 -2.53 -9.53
C ARG A 29 19.81 -2.68 -11.04
N GLY A 30 19.72 -1.58 -11.78
CA GLY A 30 19.43 -1.56 -13.22
C GLY A 30 17.95 -1.67 -13.54
N ILE A 31 17.07 -1.26 -12.62
CA ILE A 31 15.61 -1.26 -12.79
C ILE A 31 15.15 0.12 -13.25
N PHE A 32 14.21 0.15 -14.19
CA PHE A 32 13.57 1.37 -14.66
C PHE A 32 12.12 1.10 -15.04
N SER A 33 11.32 2.17 -15.08
CA SER A 33 9.91 2.12 -15.42
C SER A 33 9.57 3.05 -16.59
N ILE A 34 8.63 2.63 -17.42
CA ILE A 34 8.10 3.42 -18.53
C ILE A 34 6.58 3.52 -18.37
N TYR A 35 6.08 4.74 -18.22
CA TYR A 35 4.65 5.05 -18.31
C TYR A 35 4.32 5.56 -19.71
N GLY A 36 3.76 4.70 -20.55
CA GLY A 36 3.33 5.01 -21.90
C GLY A 36 1.87 5.44 -21.96
N ILE A 37 1.61 6.52 -22.67
CA ILE A 37 0.28 7.08 -22.91
C ILE A 37 0.00 7.00 -24.41
N PHE A 38 -0.91 6.12 -24.81
CA PHE A 38 -1.24 5.84 -26.20
C PHE A 38 -2.58 6.49 -26.56
N LYS A 39 -2.63 7.16 -27.71
CA LYS A 39 -3.86 7.80 -28.22
C LYS A 39 -4.74 6.78 -28.96
N ARG A 40 -6.07 6.86 -28.79
CA ARG A 40 -7.03 5.94 -29.45
C ARG A 40 -7.91 6.56 -30.53
N ALA A 41 -8.10 7.88 -30.57
CA ALA A 41 -9.05 8.53 -31.49
C ALA A 41 -8.39 9.71 -32.21
N ASP A 42 -8.81 10.02 -33.42
CA ASP A 42 -8.27 11.15 -34.20
C ASP A 42 -9.01 12.47 -33.93
N GLU A 43 -10.24 12.42 -33.40
CA GLU A 43 -11.05 13.61 -33.07
C GLU A 43 -10.78 14.12 -31.64
N PRO A 44 -10.38 15.39 -31.45
CA PRO A 44 -10.06 15.95 -30.13
C PRO A 44 -11.21 15.86 -29.11
N ALA A 45 -12.47 15.97 -29.56
CA ALA A 45 -13.66 15.96 -28.72
C ALA A 45 -14.01 14.56 -28.14
N LYS A 46 -13.44 13.48 -28.69
CA LYS A 46 -13.63 12.09 -28.25
C LYS A 46 -12.31 11.40 -27.91
N MET A 47 -11.24 12.18 -27.73
CA MET A 47 -9.91 11.67 -27.47
C MET A 47 -9.89 10.88 -26.16
N THR A 48 -9.55 9.61 -26.25
CA THR A 48 -9.32 8.73 -25.10
C THR A 48 -7.92 8.14 -25.17
N TYR A 49 -7.39 7.79 -24.00
CA TYR A 49 -6.02 7.34 -23.85
C TYR A 49 -5.96 5.94 -23.25
N ASN A 50 -4.96 5.16 -23.63
CA ASN A 50 -4.52 4.02 -22.83
C ASN A 50 -3.28 4.43 -22.05
N LEU A 51 -3.28 4.16 -20.74
CA LEU A 51 -2.11 4.28 -19.89
C LEU A 51 -1.53 2.89 -19.67
N VAL A 52 -0.27 2.73 -19.98
CA VAL A 52 0.46 1.47 -19.85
C VAL A 52 1.69 1.75 -19.02
N ASN A 53 1.94 0.93 -18.02
CA ASN A 53 3.23 0.92 -17.35
C ASN A 53 3.94 -0.39 -17.63
N ILE A 54 5.26 -0.30 -17.83
CA ILE A 54 6.13 -1.47 -17.84
C ILE A 54 7.32 -1.20 -16.92
N LEU A 55 7.63 -2.18 -16.08
CA LEU A 55 8.84 -2.24 -15.27
C LEU A 55 9.86 -3.16 -15.95
N CYS A 56 11.05 -2.65 -16.20
CA CYS A 56 12.11 -3.34 -16.95
C CYS A 56 13.39 -3.45 -16.14
N TYR A 57 14.19 -4.47 -16.46
CA TYR A 57 15.59 -4.58 -16.07
C TYR A 57 16.48 -4.37 -17.29
N VAL A 58 17.49 -3.51 -17.17
CA VAL A 58 18.42 -3.14 -18.26
C VAL A 58 19.20 -4.33 -18.85
N GLY A 59 19.35 -5.40 -18.08
CA GLY A 59 19.96 -6.65 -18.55
C GLY A 59 19.03 -7.50 -19.43
N GLY A 60 17.75 -7.15 -19.59
CA GLY A 60 16.81 -7.85 -20.49
C GLY A 60 15.79 -8.71 -19.76
N GLU A 61 14.82 -8.06 -19.11
CA GLU A 61 13.64 -8.70 -18.53
C GLU A 61 12.51 -7.65 -18.46
N ILE A 62 11.31 -8.01 -18.88
CA ILE A 62 10.09 -7.24 -18.57
C ILE A 62 9.52 -7.85 -17.29
N ARG A 63 9.65 -7.10 -16.19
CA ARG A 63 9.42 -7.63 -14.84
C ARG A 63 7.96 -7.62 -14.44
N ASP A 64 7.28 -6.55 -14.80
CA ASP A 64 5.91 -6.24 -14.41
C ASP A 64 5.31 -5.19 -15.34
N GLY A 65 4.01 -4.97 -15.25
CA GLY A 65 3.31 -3.94 -16.00
C GLY A 65 1.82 -3.92 -15.69
N PHE A 66 1.20 -2.77 -15.88
CA PHE A 66 -0.24 -2.60 -15.73
C PHE A 66 -0.81 -1.82 -16.91
N PHE A 67 -2.12 -1.98 -17.12
CA PHE A 67 -2.81 -1.45 -18.28
C PHE A 67 -4.17 -0.85 -17.90
N PHE A 68 -4.37 0.43 -18.25
CA PHE A 68 -5.67 1.09 -18.20
C PHE A 68 -6.08 1.54 -19.59
N GLU A 69 -7.35 1.33 -19.95
CA GLU A 69 -7.87 1.71 -21.27
C GLU A 69 -9.02 2.70 -21.25
N LYS A 70 -9.15 3.43 -22.37
CA LYS A 70 -10.26 4.37 -22.64
C LYS A 70 -10.40 5.47 -21.59
N LEU A 71 -9.28 5.90 -21.02
CA LEU A 71 -9.24 6.97 -20.04
C LEU A 71 -9.58 8.30 -20.70
N LYS A 72 -10.46 9.07 -20.05
CA LYS A 72 -10.61 10.50 -20.33
C LYS A 72 -9.37 11.24 -19.84
N GLU A 73 -9.16 12.44 -20.38
CA GLU A 73 -7.99 13.25 -20.01
C GLU A 73 -7.92 13.50 -18.49
N SER A 74 -9.03 13.87 -17.85
CA SER A 74 -9.06 14.13 -16.40
C SER A 74 -8.67 12.91 -15.55
N GLU A 75 -9.06 11.72 -15.97
CA GLU A 75 -8.75 10.46 -15.29
C GLU A 75 -7.25 10.13 -15.46
N LEU A 76 -6.73 10.28 -16.69
CA LEU A 76 -5.33 10.08 -17.00
C LEU A 76 -4.42 11.03 -16.19
N VAL A 77 -4.75 12.32 -16.15
CA VAL A 77 -4.00 13.34 -15.39
C VAL A 77 -3.92 12.92 -13.93
N SER A 78 -5.06 12.57 -13.33
CA SER A 78 -5.14 12.18 -11.92
C SER A 78 -4.28 10.97 -11.59
N ILE A 79 -4.33 9.93 -12.42
CA ILE A 79 -3.53 8.70 -12.23
C ILE A 79 -2.03 9.01 -12.36
N VAL A 80 -1.63 9.74 -13.41
CA VAL A 80 -0.22 10.07 -13.66
C VAL A 80 0.37 10.96 -12.56
N GLU A 81 -0.38 11.98 -12.11
CA GLU A 81 0.04 12.83 -11.00
C GLU A 81 0.19 12.06 -9.69
N SER A 82 -0.74 11.15 -9.38
CA SER A 82 -0.65 10.30 -8.21
C SER A 82 0.64 9.46 -8.24
N ASN A 83 0.91 8.81 -9.37
CA ASN A 83 2.11 7.99 -9.55
C ASN A 83 3.39 8.81 -9.41
N PHE A 84 3.44 10.02 -9.96
CA PHE A 84 4.62 10.89 -9.80
C PHE A 84 4.80 11.41 -8.38
N ARG A 85 3.71 11.66 -7.64
CA ARG A 85 3.79 11.99 -6.21
C ARG A 85 4.38 10.83 -5.42
N MET A 86 3.93 9.60 -5.69
CA MET A 86 4.46 8.38 -5.04
C MET A 86 5.94 8.12 -5.37
N ALA A 87 6.38 8.47 -6.58
CA ALA A 87 7.75 8.28 -7.03
C ALA A 87 8.71 9.43 -6.64
N LYS A 88 8.20 10.52 -6.06
CA LYS A 88 8.99 11.71 -5.73
C LYS A 88 10.15 11.36 -4.80
N GLY A 89 11.37 11.73 -5.20
CA GLY A 89 12.60 11.44 -4.47
C GLY A 89 13.10 9.99 -4.60
N LYS A 90 12.35 9.11 -5.26
CA LYS A 90 12.75 7.72 -5.54
C LYS A 90 13.16 7.52 -7.00
N ALA A 91 12.43 8.15 -7.92
CA ALA A 91 12.68 8.06 -9.36
C ALA A 91 12.41 9.40 -10.04
N PHE A 92 13.17 9.68 -11.10
CA PHE A 92 13.09 10.89 -11.90
C PHE A 92 12.62 10.54 -13.30
N PHE A 93 11.46 11.07 -13.69
CA PHE A 93 10.87 10.80 -15.00
C PHE A 93 11.25 11.85 -16.03
N GLN A 94 11.62 11.38 -17.23
CA GLN A 94 11.85 12.19 -18.40
C GLN A 94 10.81 11.89 -19.47
N LEU A 95 10.27 12.95 -20.05
CA LEU A 95 9.29 12.88 -21.13
C LEU A 95 9.99 12.59 -22.47
N CYS A 96 9.42 11.67 -23.26
CA CYS A 96 9.84 11.39 -24.63
C CYS A 96 8.67 10.92 -25.51
N PRO A 97 8.81 10.89 -26.85
CA PRO A 97 7.85 10.23 -27.74
C PRO A 97 7.71 8.74 -27.41
N ILE A 98 6.49 8.22 -27.45
CA ILE A 98 6.22 6.82 -27.09
C ILE A 98 6.92 5.84 -28.03
N GLU A 99 7.03 6.18 -29.31
CA GLU A 99 7.72 5.40 -30.34
C GLU A 99 9.23 5.30 -30.08
N GLU A 100 9.86 6.35 -29.56
CA GLU A 100 11.27 6.34 -29.17
C GLU A 100 11.48 5.41 -27.96
N ALA A 101 10.65 5.54 -26.90
CA ALA A 101 10.73 4.67 -25.73
C ALA A 101 10.48 3.19 -26.09
N ALA A 102 9.51 2.93 -26.97
CA ALA A 102 9.23 1.58 -27.46
C ALA A 102 10.44 0.99 -28.18
N LYS A 103 10.96 1.71 -29.18
CA LYS A 103 12.02 1.23 -30.08
C LYS A 103 13.38 1.09 -29.40
N LEU A 104 13.73 2.03 -28.51
CA LEU A 104 15.06 2.14 -27.92
C LEU A 104 15.19 1.44 -26.57
N LEU A 105 14.09 1.23 -25.83
CA LEU A 105 14.13 0.61 -24.49
C LEU A 105 13.36 -0.70 -24.42
N VAL A 106 12.07 -0.70 -24.78
CA VAL A 106 11.19 -1.86 -24.57
C VAL A 106 11.56 -3.02 -25.49
N ILE A 107 11.66 -2.78 -26.80
CA ILE A 107 12.02 -3.82 -27.78
C ILE A 107 13.39 -4.44 -27.46
N PRO A 108 14.46 -3.68 -27.20
CA PRO A 108 15.74 -4.28 -26.83
C PRO A 108 15.70 -5.10 -25.54
N CYS A 109 14.90 -4.72 -24.54
CA CYS A 109 14.72 -5.52 -23.32
C CYS A 109 14.06 -6.87 -23.62
N TYR A 110 13.01 -6.86 -24.44
CA TYR A 110 12.33 -8.07 -24.90
C TYR A 110 13.25 -8.99 -25.72
N GLU A 111 14.00 -8.45 -26.68
CA GLU A 111 14.92 -9.24 -27.51
C GLU A 111 16.04 -9.88 -26.68
N LYS A 112 16.56 -9.18 -25.66
CA LYS A 112 17.50 -9.74 -24.70
C LYS A 112 16.87 -10.86 -23.87
N ALA A 113 15.63 -10.69 -23.39
CA ALA A 113 14.91 -11.71 -22.64
C ALA A 113 14.66 -12.96 -23.49
N LYS A 114 14.20 -12.79 -24.73
CA LYS A 114 13.97 -13.87 -25.71
C LYS A 114 15.23 -14.70 -25.97
N LYS A 115 16.39 -14.05 -26.12
CA LYS A 115 17.68 -14.74 -26.31
C LYS A 115 18.10 -15.61 -25.12
N ARG A 116 17.58 -15.33 -23.91
CA ARG A 116 17.89 -16.10 -22.69
C ARG A 116 17.00 -17.34 -22.51
N GLY A 117 15.97 -17.53 -23.35
CA GLY A 117 15.11 -18.72 -23.31
C GLY A 117 14.16 -18.80 -22.11
N THR A 118 14.00 -17.72 -21.35
CA THR A 118 13.05 -17.63 -20.23
C THR A 118 11.63 -17.34 -20.72
N GLU A 119 10.60 -17.77 -19.97
CA GLU A 119 9.21 -17.36 -20.23
C GLU A 119 9.13 -15.82 -20.21
N ILE A 120 8.78 -15.23 -21.37
CA ILE A 120 9.06 -13.82 -21.64
C ILE A 120 8.05 -12.89 -20.95
N PHE A 121 6.82 -13.37 -20.74
CA PHE A 121 5.75 -12.63 -20.08
C PHE A 121 5.14 -13.48 -18.98
N LYS A 122 5.14 -12.94 -17.75
CA LYS A 122 4.66 -13.62 -16.54
C LYS A 122 3.13 -13.71 -16.48
N ASN A 123 2.43 -12.83 -17.19
CA ASN A 123 0.98 -12.81 -17.28
C ASN A 123 0.50 -12.14 -18.59
N HIS A 124 -0.79 -12.30 -18.87
CA HIS A 124 -1.43 -11.74 -20.05
C HIS A 124 -1.46 -10.20 -20.07
N GLU A 125 -1.45 -9.53 -18.92
CA GLU A 125 -1.43 -8.05 -18.84
C GLU A 125 -0.08 -7.47 -19.26
N VAL A 126 1.02 -8.09 -18.83
CA VAL A 126 2.39 -7.72 -19.22
C VAL A 126 2.60 -7.98 -20.71
N GLN A 127 2.11 -9.12 -21.22
CA GLN A 127 2.13 -9.40 -22.66
C GLN A 127 1.36 -8.33 -23.45
N ARG A 128 0.12 -8.03 -23.04
CA ARG A 128 -0.71 -7.01 -23.71
C ARG A 128 -0.09 -5.62 -23.64
N SER A 129 0.55 -5.28 -22.53
CA SER A 129 1.30 -4.04 -22.35
C SER A 129 2.44 -3.96 -23.37
N PHE A 130 3.25 -5.02 -23.49
CA PHE A 130 4.31 -5.10 -24.48
C PHE A 130 3.80 -4.95 -25.93
N GLU A 131 2.72 -5.64 -26.31
CA GLU A 131 2.16 -5.59 -27.67
C GLU A 131 1.82 -4.16 -28.12
N LEU A 132 1.44 -3.26 -27.20
CA LEU A 132 1.19 -1.86 -27.51
C LEU A 132 2.47 -1.11 -27.88
N TYR A 133 3.54 -1.33 -27.11
CA TYR A 133 4.86 -0.78 -27.44
C TYR A 133 5.39 -1.38 -28.73
N GLU A 134 5.20 -2.69 -28.96
CA GLU A 134 5.64 -3.35 -30.18
C GLU A 134 5.01 -2.72 -31.41
N ARG A 135 3.67 -2.57 -31.42
CA ARG A 135 2.94 -1.94 -32.54
C ARG A 135 3.39 -0.52 -32.81
N ILE A 136 3.74 0.26 -31.79
CA ILE A 136 4.12 1.66 -31.98
C ILE A 136 5.61 1.85 -32.32
N SER A 137 6.45 0.85 -32.03
CA SER A 137 7.90 0.93 -32.25
C SER A 137 8.29 1.14 -33.72
N CYS A 138 7.45 0.69 -34.66
CA CYS A 138 7.69 0.86 -36.10
C CYS A 138 7.57 2.32 -36.57
N PHE A 139 6.99 3.20 -35.75
CA PHE A 139 6.88 4.63 -36.04
C PHE A 139 8.07 5.46 -35.55
N CYS A 140 9.08 4.88 -34.86
CA CYS A 140 10.30 5.65 -34.59
C CYS A 140 11.00 5.95 -35.91
N SER A 141 11.42 7.20 -36.11
CA SER A 141 12.32 7.57 -37.20
C SER A 141 13.70 6.95 -37.06
N CYS A 142 14.04 6.48 -35.85
CA CYS A 142 15.30 5.88 -35.48
C CYS A 142 15.25 4.35 -35.60
N GLY A 143 16.20 3.76 -36.32
CA GLY A 143 16.36 2.31 -36.41
C GLY A 143 16.99 1.68 -35.16
N ASN A 144 17.92 2.40 -34.51
CA ASN A 144 18.67 1.92 -33.35
C ASN A 144 19.21 3.08 -32.47
N GLU A 145 19.89 2.72 -31.37
CA GLU A 145 20.50 3.65 -30.42
C GLU A 145 21.55 4.57 -31.06
N GLU A 146 22.41 4.05 -31.93
CA GLU A 146 23.49 4.83 -32.56
C GLU A 146 22.93 5.94 -33.46
N GLU A 147 21.93 5.60 -34.29
CA GLU A 147 21.24 6.57 -35.14
C GLU A 147 20.54 7.66 -34.30
N PHE A 148 19.90 7.27 -33.20
CA PHE A 148 19.26 8.22 -32.29
C PHE A 148 20.27 9.18 -31.65
N VAL A 149 21.40 8.65 -31.17
CA VAL A 149 22.49 9.45 -30.59
C VAL A 149 23.02 10.44 -31.62
N LEU A 150 23.30 9.99 -32.85
CA LEU A 150 23.76 10.85 -33.95
C LEU A 150 22.74 11.95 -34.26
N ALA A 151 21.45 11.63 -34.31
CA ALA A 151 20.39 12.59 -34.57
C ALA A 151 20.26 13.67 -33.47
N LYS A 152 20.51 13.32 -32.20
CA LYS A 152 20.39 14.26 -31.07
C LYS A 152 21.67 15.05 -30.78
N CYS A 153 22.85 14.48 -31.05
CA CYS A 153 24.14 15.10 -30.76
C CYS A 153 24.75 15.83 -31.97
N GLY A 154 24.38 15.48 -33.19
CA GLY A 154 25.03 15.98 -34.41
C GLY A 154 26.49 15.50 -34.54
N CYS A 155 27.27 16.20 -35.36
CA CYS A 155 28.68 15.86 -35.63
C CYS A 155 29.68 16.46 -34.60
N GLU A 156 29.24 17.39 -33.75
CA GLU A 156 30.09 18.02 -32.75
C GLU A 156 30.15 17.21 -31.45
N VAL A 157 31.23 16.44 -31.30
CA VAL A 157 31.47 15.64 -30.10
C VAL A 157 31.95 16.55 -28.96
N LYS A 158 31.08 16.82 -27.98
CA LYS A 158 31.50 17.41 -26.70
C LYS A 158 32.34 16.40 -25.93
N LYS A 159 33.50 16.82 -25.42
CA LYS A 159 34.38 15.97 -24.61
C LYS A 159 33.65 15.47 -23.36
N ALA A 160 33.70 14.15 -23.12
CA ALA A 160 33.13 13.51 -21.93
C ALA A 160 33.73 14.06 -20.64
N PHE A 161 32.97 14.01 -19.54
CA PHE A 161 33.51 14.30 -18.23
C PHE A 161 34.44 13.17 -17.77
N THR A 162 35.51 13.53 -17.08
CA THR A 162 36.41 12.56 -16.44
C THR A 162 35.89 12.10 -15.08
N HIS A 163 35.06 12.92 -14.43
CA HIS A 163 34.41 12.62 -13.15
C HIS A 163 32.97 13.13 -13.16
N LEU A 164 32.09 12.45 -12.41
CA LEU A 164 30.68 12.83 -12.27
C LEU A 164 30.43 13.47 -10.89
N ASP A 165 29.55 14.48 -10.83
CA ASP A 165 29.16 15.12 -9.56
C ASP A 165 28.31 14.16 -8.73
N LEU A 166 28.75 13.88 -7.51
CA LEU A 166 28.14 12.96 -6.56
C LEU A 166 26.83 13.48 -5.94
N ARG A 167 26.48 14.75 -6.18
CA ARG A 167 25.26 15.39 -5.66
C ARG A 167 24.11 15.41 -6.67
N ARG A 168 24.23 14.62 -7.75
CA ARG A 168 23.21 14.52 -8.78
C ARG A 168 22.12 13.55 -8.35
N PRO A 169 20.92 14.04 -8.00
CA PRO A 169 19.90 13.19 -7.41
C PRO A 169 19.33 12.16 -8.38
N GLU A 170 19.43 12.40 -9.69
CA GLU A 170 19.06 11.39 -10.69
C GLU A 170 20.00 10.17 -10.70
N LEU A 171 21.15 10.24 -10.02
CA LEU A 171 22.11 9.15 -9.87
C LEU A 171 22.24 8.67 -8.41
N ASP A 172 21.50 9.26 -7.45
CA ASP A 172 21.66 8.94 -6.02
C ASP A 172 21.44 7.46 -5.68
N ALA A 173 20.66 6.75 -6.51
CA ALA A 173 20.39 5.32 -6.38
C ALA A 173 21.49 4.41 -6.98
N TRP A 174 22.57 4.96 -7.56
CA TRP A 174 23.64 4.21 -8.22
C TRP A 174 24.72 3.77 -7.23
N TRP A 175 24.38 2.85 -6.33
CA TRP A 175 25.29 2.32 -5.31
C TRP A 175 25.02 0.84 -5.03
N LEU A 176 25.99 0.16 -4.40
CA LEU A 176 25.88 -1.23 -3.94
C LEU A 176 25.27 -1.27 -2.54
N GLU A 177 24.24 -2.07 -2.38
CA GLU A 177 23.65 -2.31 -1.07
C GLU A 177 24.57 -3.15 -0.18
N LYS A 178 24.43 -3.00 1.14
CA LYS A 178 25.22 -3.77 2.12
C LYS A 178 25.01 -5.28 1.94
N THR A 179 23.79 -5.70 1.63
CA THR A 179 23.44 -7.10 1.33
C THR A 179 24.18 -7.62 0.09
N GLU A 180 24.30 -6.81 -0.95
CA GLU A 180 25.06 -7.14 -2.15
C GLU A 180 26.56 -7.24 -1.87
N LEU A 181 27.13 -6.31 -1.09
CA LEU A 181 28.54 -6.38 -0.66
C LEU A 181 28.82 -7.66 0.14
N ASN A 182 27.93 -8.02 1.07
CA ASN A 182 28.04 -9.25 1.84
C ASN A 182 27.99 -10.49 0.95
N HIS A 183 27.08 -10.51 -0.04
CA HIS A 183 26.98 -11.60 -1.00
C HIS A 183 28.25 -11.75 -1.86
N LEU A 184 28.90 -10.64 -2.20
CA LEU A 184 30.20 -10.60 -2.88
C LEU A 184 31.38 -10.91 -1.94
N GLY A 185 31.15 -11.19 -0.66
CA GLY A 185 32.21 -11.43 0.33
C GLY A 185 33.11 -10.21 0.56
N CYS A 186 32.58 -9.00 0.38
CA CYS A 186 33.31 -7.74 0.51
C CYS A 186 32.94 -7.02 1.81
N SER A 187 33.92 -6.43 2.49
CA SER A 187 33.69 -5.62 3.70
C SER A 187 33.00 -4.29 3.38
N ALA A 188 32.44 -3.64 4.39
CA ALA A 188 31.95 -2.27 4.28
C ALA A 188 33.08 -1.30 3.86
N PRO A 189 32.76 -0.22 3.12
CA PRO A 189 33.74 0.79 2.76
C PRO A 189 34.25 1.53 4.00
N PRO A 190 35.51 1.99 4.01
CA PRO A 190 35.97 2.93 5.03
C PRO A 190 35.16 4.24 4.92
N PRO A 191 34.79 4.89 6.04
CA PRO A 191 33.99 6.11 6.02
C PRO A 191 34.72 7.27 5.31
N PRO A 192 34.01 8.21 4.67
CA PRO A 192 34.62 9.44 4.17
C PRO A 192 35.33 10.17 5.31
N MET A 193 36.47 10.79 5.01
CA MET A 193 37.17 11.61 5.98
C MET A 193 36.42 12.93 6.22
N ASN A 194 36.23 13.29 7.48
CA ASN A 194 35.74 14.62 7.86
C ASN A 194 36.84 15.65 7.66
N PHE A 195 36.52 16.73 6.95
CA PHE A 195 37.44 17.87 6.83
C PHE A 195 37.46 18.62 8.17
N PRO A 196 38.65 18.96 8.71
CA PRO A 196 38.75 19.77 9.92
C PRO A 196 38.12 21.15 9.70
N GLU A 197 37.49 21.68 10.74
CA GLU A 197 36.90 23.03 10.70
C GLU A 197 38.00 24.06 10.43
N SER A 198 37.71 25.06 9.59
CA SER A 198 38.69 26.04 9.09
C SER A 198 39.49 26.74 10.18
N GLU A 199 38.95 26.87 11.39
CA GLU A 199 39.59 27.50 12.55
C GLU A 199 40.71 26.65 13.17
N THR A 200 40.66 25.32 13.02
CA THR A 200 41.65 24.37 13.59
C THR A 200 42.87 24.13 12.71
N ILE A 201 42.80 24.52 11.43
CA ILE A 201 43.83 24.27 10.41
C ILE A 201 45.02 25.24 10.55
N PHE A 202 44.78 26.45 11.06
CA PHE A 202 45.79 27.52 11.12
C PHE A 202 46.51 27.66 12.46
N SER A 203 46.19 26.83 13.45
CA SER A 203 46.70 26.94 14.83
C SER A 203 47.95 26.10 15.14
N GLY A 204 48.46 25.28 14.21
CA GLY A 204 49.73 24.55 14.38
C GLY A 204 50.21 23.80 13.13
N SER A 205 51.52 23.79 12.88
CA SER A 205 52.14 23.10 11.72
C SER A 205 52.04 21.58 11.78
N ASP A 206 51.97 21.01 12.98
CA ASP A 206 51.91 19.55 13.21
C ASP A 206 50.53 18.97 12.84
N ASN A 207 49.45 19.76 13.00
CA ASN A 207 48.07 19.36 12.69
C ASN A 207 47.84 19.09 11.19
N MET A 208 48.53 19.83 10.31
CA MET A 208 48.40 19.63 8.86
C MET A 208 49.13 18.37 8.39
N ILE A 209 50.31 18.10 8.95
CA ILE A 209 51.10 16.90 8.59
C ILE A 209 50.35 15.64 9.04
N ASP A 210 49.81 15.64 10.25
CA ASP A 210 49.01 14.52 10.78
C ASP A 210 47.72 14.32 9.98
N PHE A 211 47.02 15.41 9.63
CA PHE A 211 45.85 15.34 8.74
C PHE A 211 46.21 14.79 7.35
N MET A 212 47.30 15.25 6.74
CA MET A 212 47.75 14.76 5.44
C MET A 212 48.16 13.28 5.49
N SER A 213 48.78 12.84 6.59
CA SER A 213 49.15 11.45 6.85
C SER A 213 47.92 10.56 6.98
N GLU A 214 46.94 10.95 7.80
CA GLU A 214 45.68 10.22 7.95
C GLU A 214 44.88 10.23 6.63
N ALA A 215 44.88 11.35 5.90
CA ALA A 215 44.24 11.45 4.59
C ALA A 215 44.92 10.53 3.56
N ASN A 216 46.22 10.28 3.69
CA ASN A 216 46.93 9.32 2.86
C ASN A 216 46.55 7.88 3.24
N ASN A 217 46.60 7.52 4.52
CA ASN A 217 46.19 6.21 5.02
C ASN A 217 44.75 5.87 4.62
N GLN A 218 43.84 6.84 4.72
CA GLN A 218 42.45 6.65 4.34
C GLN A 218 42.27 6.47 2.83
N ARG A 219 43.04 7.20 2.02
CA ARG A 219 43.07 7.02 0.55
C ARG A 219 43.58 5.63 0.17
N GLU A 220 44.60 5.12 0.85
CA GLU A 220 45.11 3.76 0.63
C GLU A 220 44.07 2.70 0.98
N ARG A 221 43.44 2.78 2.17
CA ARG A 221 42.36 1.88 2.58
C ARG A 221 41.18 1.90 1.60
N THR A 222 40.75 3.09 1.19
CA THR A 222 39.66 3.26 0.22
C THR A 222 40.02 2.65 -1.13
N SER A 223 41.26 2.84 -1.59
CA SER A 223 41.73 2.29 -2.86
C SER A 223 41.81 0.77 -2.83
N ALA A 224 42.29 0.18 -1.72
CA ALA A 224 42.32 -1.26 -1.51
C ALA A 224 40.90 -1.86 -1.50
N TRP A 225 39.96 -1.21 -0.80
CA TRP A 225 38.55 -1.60 -0.79
C TRP A 225 37.93 -1.55 -2.20
N LYS A 226 38.08 -0.44 -2.92
CA LYS A 226 37.57 -0.29 -4.29
C LYS A 226 38.11 -1.39 -5.21
N LYS A 227 39.41 -1.69 -5.12
CA LYS A 227 40.04 -2.76 -5.90
C LYS A 227 39.40 -4.11 -5.61
N ARG A 228 39.25 -4.47 -4.33
CA ARG A 228 38.65 -5.75 -3.91
C ARG A 228 37.20 -5.88 -4.38
N VAL A 229 36.40 -4.82 -4.23
CA VAL A 229 35.02 -4.81 -4.71
C VAL A 229 34.98 -5.02 -6.22
N LEU A 230 35.81 -4.31 -6.99
CA LEU A 230 35.82 -4.46 -8.44
C LEU A 230 36.26 -5.85 -8.90
N GLU A 231 37.20 -6.50 -8.22
CA GLU A 231 37.58 -7.90 -8.48
C GLU A 231 36.37 -8.83 -8.38
N MET A 232 35.59 -8.73 -7.29
CA MET A 232 34.41 -9.58 -7.07
C MET A 232 33.22 -9.17 -7.95
N PHE A 233 33.11 -7.88 -8.25
CA PHE A 233 31.98 -7.31 -8.96
C PHE A 233 32.06 -7.49 -10.48
N SER A 234 33.24 -7.79 -11.04
CA SER A 234 33.48 -7.95 -12.49
C SER A 234 32.94 -9.27 -13.05
N THR A 235 31.63 -9.49 -12.92
CA THR A 235 30.92 -10.66 -13.45
C THR A 235 30.18 -10.30 -14.74
N SER A 236 29.89 -11.29 -15.59
CA SER A 236 29.14 -11.09 -16.84
C SER A 236 27.79 -10.39 -16.62
N GLU A 237 27.10 -10.71 -15.53
CA GLU A 237 25.84 -10.10 -15.11
C GLU A 237 26.01 -8.61 -14.76
N ASN A 238 27.05 -8.26 -14.01
CA ASN A 238 27.30 -6.89 -13.59
C ASN A 238 27.84 -6.02 -14.73
N PHE A 239 28.62 -6.59 -15.65
CA PHE A 239 28.95 -5.92 -16.91
C PHE A 239 27.67 -5.56 -17.68
N ALA A 240 26.76 -6.52 -17.87
CA ALA A 240 25.48 -6.26 -18.54
C ALA A 240 24.63 -5.22 -17.79
N ARG A 241 24.62 -5.25 -16.46
CA ARG A 241 23.94 -4.28 -15.60
C ARG A 241 24.47 -2.86 -15.81
N LEU A 242 25.77 -2.63 -15.65
CA LEU A 242 26.37 -1.29 -15.77
C LEU A 242 26.26 -0.75 -17.19
N ILE A 243 26.51 -1.59 -18.21
CA ILE A 243 26.34 -1.21 -19.62
C ILE A 243 24.90 -0.78 -19.85
N GLY A 244 23.93 -1.61 -19.45
CA GLY A 244 22.52 -1.31 -19.67
C GLY A 244 22.05 -0.06 -18.91
N ALA A 245 22.47 0.12 -17.65
CA ALA A 245 22.13 1.29 -16.86
C ALA A 245 22.70 2.58 -17.46
N ALA A 246 23.97 2.56 -17.89
CA ALA A 246 24.61 3.71 -18.52
C ALA A 246 23.99 4.03 -19.89
N GLN A 247 23.66 3.04 -20.72
CA GLN A 247 22.95 3.26 -21.98
C GLN A 247 21.56 3.87 -21.77
N HIS A 248 20.78 3.31 -20.84
CA HIS A 248 19.47 3.84 -20.47
C HIS A 248 19.57 5.31 -20.00
N GLN A 249 20.54 5.58 -19.12
CA GLN A 249 20.75 6.92 -18.59
C GLN A 249 21.26 7.90 -19.66
N ALA A 250 22.00 7.43 -20.67
CA ALA A 250 22.39 8.24 -21.82
C ALA A 250 21.18 8.71 -22.62
N LEU A 251 20.27 7.79 -22.97
CA LEU A 251 19.02 8.11 -23.66
C LEU A 251 18.16 9.08 -22.84
N TRP A 252 18.07 8.86 -21.53
CA TRP A 252 17.39 9.76 -20.59
C TRP A 252 17.95 11.19 -20.65
N TYR A 253 19.28 11.35 -20.64
CA TYR A 253 19.91 12.66 -20.78
C TYR A 253 19.71 13.28 -22.17
N LEU A 254 19.67 12.49 -23.24
CA LEU A 254 19.38 13.01 -24.59
C LEU A 254 17.96 13.57 -24.68
N TRP A 255 16.96 12.90 -24.11
CA TRP A 255 15.60 13.43 -24.03
C TRP A 255 15.50 14.69 -23.17
N LYS A 256 16.31 14.77 -22.12
CA LYS A 256 16.44 15.98 -21.28
C LYS A 256 17.17 17.12 -22.01
N GLY A 257 17.92 16.83 -23.06
CA GLY A 257 18.77 17.80 -23.78
C GLY A 257 20.17 17.97 -23.20
N ASP A 258 20.59 17.12 -22.25
CA ASP A 258 21.94 17.15 -21.65
C ASP A 258 22.91 16.25 -22.44
N GLN A 259 23.29 16.70 -23.62
CA GLN A 259 24.17 15.96 -24.53
C GLN A 259 25.51 15.58 -23.90
N LYS A 260 26.07 16.44 -23.03
CA LYS A 260 27.39 16.20 -22.44
C LYS A 260 27.35 15.06 -21.43
N MET A 261 26.28 14.99 -20.63
CA MET A 261 26.05 13.84 -19.74
C MET A 261 25.78 12.57 -20.53
N ALA A 262 24.97 12.64 -21.59
CA ALA A 262 24.74 11.49 -22.46
C ALA A 262 26.03 10.92 -23.06
N ILE A 263 26.89 11.78 -23.63
CA ILE A 263 28.20 11.37 -24.17
C ILE A 263 29.10 10.75 -23.08
N THR A 264 29.06 11.28 -21.85
CA THR A 264 29.84 10.71 -20.73
C THR A 264 29.37 9.32 -20.35
N MET A 265 28.06 9.08 -20.38
CA MET A 265 27.48 7.75 -20.15
C MET A 265 27.88 6.77 -21.26
N LEU A 266 27.80 7.19 -22.54
CA LEU A 266 28.19 6.36 -23.69
C LEU A 266 29.71 6.08 -23.75
N ASP A 267 30.56 7.05 -23.39
CA ASP A 267 32.01 6.82 -23.23
C ASP A 267 32.27 5.75 -22.16
N SER A 268 31.55 5.84 -21.04
CA SER A 268 31.64 4.84 -19.98
C SER A 268 31.20 3.46 -20.47
N VAL A 269 30.12 3.36 -21.24
CA VAL A 269 29.66 2.11 -21.87
C VAL A 269 30.75 1.48 -22.73
N ASN A 270 31.37 2.27 -23.62
CA ASN A 270 32.42 1.78 -24.51
C ASN A 270 33.63 1.26 -23.74
N ARG A 271 34.02 1.96 -22.68
CA ARG A 271 35.15 1.55 -21.83
C ARG A 271 34.83 0.29 -21.01
N ILE A 272 33.61 0.17 -20.49
CA ILE A 272 33.15 -1.03 -19.78
C ILE A 272 33.10 -2.23 -20.73
N ARG A 273 32.58 -2.06 -21.96
CA ARG A 273 32.58 -3.10 -22.99
C ARG A 273 33.99 -3.54 -23.35
N LYS A 274 34.93 -2.60 -23.45
CA LYS A 274 36.33 -2.93 -23.69
C LYS A 274 36.90 -3.80 -22.58
N ASP A 275 36.66 -3.44 -21.32
CA ASP A 275 37.06 -4.27 -20.17
C ASP A 275 36.39 -5.65 -20.22
N GLN A 276 35.11 -5.74 -20.61
CA GLN A 276 34.40 -7.01 -20.76
C GLN A 276 34.99 -7.91 -21.85
N ILE A 277 35.24 -7.36 -23.04
CA ILE A 277 35.77 -8.11 -24.20
C ILE A 277 37.20 -8.59 -23.95
N GLU A 278 38.00 -7.76 -23.27
CA GLU A 278 39.40 -8.07 -22.93
C GLU A 278 39.52 -8.87 -21.62
N GLU A 279 38.39 -9.35 -21.06
CA GLU A 279 38.30 -10.12 -19.80
C GLU A 279 39.05 -9.46 -18.62
N ARG A 280 39.05 -8.12 -18.59
CA ARG A 280 39.69 -7.34 -17.53
C ARG A 280 38.73 -7.08 -16.37
N ILE A 281 39.32 -6.82 -15.20
CA ILE A 281 38.61 -6.25 -14.06
C ILE A 281 38.10 -4.84 -14.45
N LEU A 282 36.86 -4.52 -14.07
CA LEU A 282 36.26 -3.20 -14.24
C LEU A 282 37.17 -2.10 -13.73
N SER A 283 37.46 -1.11 -14.58
CA SER A 283 38.34 -0.02 -14.20
C SER A 283 37.63 1.06 -13.37
N ALA A 284 38.16 1.35 -12.18
CA ALA A 284 37.76 2.50 -11.35
C ALA A 284 37.99 3.86 -12.03
N LYS A 285 38.72 3.92 -13.16
CA LYS A 285 38.94 5.15 -13.93
C LYS A 285 37.74 5.50 -14.83
N ILE A 286 36.76 4.61 -14.95
CA ILE A 286 35.56 4.83 -15.75
C ILE A 286 34.60 5.70 -14.91
N PRO A 287 34.13 6.86 -15.39
CA PRO A 287 33.37 7.82 -14.59
C PRO A 287 32.14 7.20 -13.89
N VAL A 288 31.39 6.35 -14.59
CA VAL A 288 30.24 5.64 -14.03
C VAL A 288 30.64 4.65 -12.93
N VAL A 289 31.72 3.90 -13.11
CA VAL A 289 32.21 2.92 -12.12
C VAL A 289 32.72 3.64 -10.88
N GLU A 290 33.47 4.73 -11.08
CA GLU A 290 33.95 5.58 -9.99
C GLU A 290 32.79 6.18 -9.19
N LEU A 291 31.79 6.73 -9.89
CA LEU A 291 30.57 7.26 -9.29
C LEU A 291 29.90 6.18 -8.45
N PHE A 292 29.73 4.97 -8.99
CA PHE A 292 29.06 3.87 -8.29
C PHE A 292 29.74 3.51 -6.98
N LEU A 293 31.08 3.42 -6.99
CA LEU A 293 31.88 3.13 -5.79
C LEU A 293 31.87 4.27 -4.77
N ASN A 294 31.95 5.52 -5.24
CA ASN A 294 31.92 6.69 -4.38
C ASN A 294 30.54 6.88 -3.73
N LEU A 295 29.46 6.69 -4.49
CA LEU A 295 28.10 6.71 -3.95
C LEU A 295 27.89 5.55 -2.99
N THR A 296 28.43 4.37 -3.25
CA THR A 296 28.42 3.25 -2.27
C THR A 296 29.07 3.66 -0.96
N GLN A 297 30.26 4.27 -1.00
CA GLN A 297 30.94 4.77 0.19
C GLN A 297 30.13 5.86 0.91
N ILE A 298 29.63 6.86 0.17
CA ILE A 298 28.88 7.99 0.74
C ILE A 298 27.55 7.52 1.31
N GLN A 299 26.79 6.70 0.60
CA GLN A 299 25.47 6.25 1.04
C GLN A 299 25.61 5.34 2.25
N LEU A 300 26.54 4.38 2.23
CA LEU A 300 26.77 3.53 3.41
C LEU A 300 27.32 4.29 4.61
N ALA A 301 28.08 5.38 4.40
CA ALA A 301 28.56 6.24 5.48
C ALA A 301 27.50 7.23 5.99
N LYS A 302 26.67 7.80 5.11
CA LYS A 302 25.48 8.58 5.50
C LYS A 302 24.50 7.72 6.29
N MET A 303 24.35 6.47 5.88
CA MET A 303 23.59 5.45 6.62
C MET A 303 24.32 4.98 7.89
N GLY A 304 25.53 5.50 8.16
CA GLY A 304 26.42 5.11 9.26
C GLY A 304 26.54 6.06 10.45
N GLU A 305 25.83 7.20 10.48
CA GLU A 305 25.85 8.18 11.60
C GLU A 305 24.49 8.90 11.78
N CYS A 306 23.37 8.16 11.79
CA CYS A 306 22.16 8.66 12.44
C CYS A 306 22.26 8.38 13.96
N GLU A 307 21.64 9.20 14.82
CA GLU A 307 21.35 8.81 16.20
C GLU A 307 20.74 7.39 16.19
N GLY A 308 21.54 6.40 16.61
CA GLY A 308 21.20 4.98 16.47
C GLY A 308 22.18 4.09 15.69
N GLN A 309 23.41 4.49 15.36
CA GLN A 309 24.42 3.53 14.87
C GLN A 309 25.71 3.44 15.69
N HIS A 310 25.67 3.87 16.95
CA HIS A 310 26.33 3.10 18.01
C HIS A 310 25.47 1.92 18.52
N SER A 311 24.28 1.69 17.96
CA SER A 311 23.47 0.50 18.20
C SER A 311 22.27 0.49 17.25
N THR A 312 22.29 -0.37 16.22
CA THR A 312 21.11 -0.77 15.39
C THR A 312 20.22 0.37 14.85
N VAL A 313 20.25 0.64 13.54
CA VAL A 313 19.20 1.46 12.87
C VAL A 313 17.84 0.93 13.29
N ASP A 314 17.00 1.80 13.84
CA ASP A 314 15.63 1.49 14.20
C ASP A 314 14.75 1.65 12.95
N TRP A 315 14.58 0.55 12.22
CA TRP A 315 13.75 0.47 11.00
C TRP A 315 12.27 0.77 11.24
N GLN A 316 11.86 0.94 12.50
CA GLN A 316 10.51 1.37 12.82
C GLN A 316 10.33 2.87 12.62
N GLN A 317 11.37 3.69 12.63
CA GLN A 317 11.19 5.14 12.46
C GLN A 317 10.82 5.52 11.03
N SER A 318 9.76 6.31 10.89
CA SER A 318 9.24 6.81 9.62
C SER A 318 8.86 8.28 9.72
N THR A 319 9.13 9.04 8.66
CA THR A 319 8.61 10.40 8.47
C THR A 319 7.20 10.41 7.88
N GLU A 320 6.72 9.26 7.39
CA GLU A 320 5.39 9.08 6.81
C GLU A 320 4.45 8.37 7.78
N HIS A 321 3.15 8.61 7.62
CA HIS A 321 2.06 7.96 8.36
C HIS A 321 1.77 6.52 7.90
N PHE A 322 2.59 5.93 7.01
CA PHE A 322 2.46 4.55 6.53
C PHE A 322 3.81 3.95 6.11
N CYS A 323 3.86 2.61 6.06
CA CYS A 323 5.00 1.84 5.59
C CYS A 323 5.12 1.91 4.06
N LYS A 324 6.31 2.24 3.53
CA LYS A 324 6.52 2.32 2.07
C LYS A 324 6.56 0.95 1.37
N THR A 325 6.61 -0.15 2.12
CA THR A 325 6.76 -1.51 1.61
C THR A 325 5.41 -2.24 1.55
N CYS A 326 4.72 -2.33 2.69
CA CYS A 326 3.44 -3.04 2.81
C CYS A 326 2.24 -2.08 2.95
N TYR A 327 2.46 -0.76 2.92
CA TYR A 327 1.42 0.27 3.06
C TYR A 327 0.67 0.28 4.40
N SER A 328 1.07 -0.54 5.37
CA SER A 328 0.48 -0.54 6.71
C SER A 328 0.62 0.83 7.39
N PRO A 329 -0.40 1.31 8.12
CA PRO A 329 -0.36 2.60 8.81
C PRO A 329 0.70 2.61 9.92
N ALA A 330 1.30 3.78 10.12
CA ALA A 330 2.30 4.04 11.15
C ALA A 330 1.63 4.66 12.39
N LYS A 331 2.19 4.41 13.56
CA LYS A 331 1.70 4.93 14.84
C LYS A 331 2.42 6.24 15.18
N ARG A 332 1.67 7.30 15.49
CA ARG A 332 2.25 8.59 15.88
C ARG A 332 2.89 8.51 17.27
N VAL A 333 4.08 9.09 17.43
CA VAL A 333 4.74 9.26 18.73
C VAL A 333 4.55 10.70 19.20
N MET A 334 3.99 10.87 20.40
CA MET A 334 3.90 12.17 21.06
C MET A 334 5.12 12.36 21.96
N SER A 335 6.26 12.80 21.41
CA SER A 335 7.40 13.27 22.21
C SER A 335 7.38 14.81 22.26
N GLY A 336 7.52 15.36 23.47
CA GLY A 336 7.43 16.80 23.73
C GLY A 336 8.43 17.62 22.90
N PHE A 337 7.92 18.69 22.27
CA PHE A 337 8.66 19.74 21.57
C PHE A 337 9.59 19.29 20.42
N SER A 338 9.03 18.73 19.34
CA SER A 338 9.30 19.04 17.91
C SER A 338 8.92 17.87 16.98
N SER A 339 8.31 18.20 15.83
CA SER A 339 7.90 17.37 14.66
C SER A 339 7.46 15.91 14.91
N GLY A 340 6.17 15.63 14.64
CA GLY A 340 5.53 14.31 14.78
C GLY A 340 6.21 13.18 14.00
N SER A 341 7.07 12.43 14.70
CA SER A 341 7.67 11.17 14.26
C SER A 341 6.64 10.04 14.27
N TRP A 342 6.72 9.16 13.27
CA TRP A 342 5.85 7.98 13.13
C TRP A 342 6.67 6.70 13.33
N ILE A 343 6.06 5.68 13.93
CA ILE A 343 6.64 4.36 14.15
C ILE A 343 5.87 3.30 13.36
N LEU A 344 6.57 2.60 12.47
CA LEU A 344 6.06 1.44 11.74
C LEU A 344 5.86 0.28 12.71
N THR A 345 4.68 -0.34 12.68
CA THR A 345 4.34 -1.49 13.53
C THR A 345 4.47 -2.83 12.80
N CYS A 346 4.81 -2.79 11.51
CA CYS A 346 4.95 -3.91 10.59
C CYS A 346 6.40 -4.45 10.48
N VAL A 347 7.36 -3.80 11.15
CA VAL A 347 8.76 -4.23 11.21
C VAL A 347 9.33 -4.13 12.62
N GLU A 348 10.31 -4.97 12.92
CA GLU A 348 11.15 -4.86 14.12
C GLU A 348 12.16 -3.72 13.95
N LYS A 349 12.80 -3.33 15.07
CA LYS A 349 13.89 -2.35 15.06
C LYS A 349 14.98 -2.72 14.08
N ASP A 350 15.28 -4.00 13.91
CA ASP A 350 16.35 -4.47 13.01
C ASP A 350 15.89 -4.66 11.54
N GLY A 351 14.64 -4.33 11.21
CA GLY A 351 14.09 -4.35 9.85
C GLY A 351 13.49 -5.70 9.44
N LYS A 352 13.40 -6.67 10.35
CA LYS A 352 12.65 -7.91 10.12
C LYS A 352 11.16 -7.64 10.05
N GLY A 353 10.45 -8.35 9.17
CA GLY A 353 9.00 -8.26 9.06
C GLY A 353 8.31 -8.79 10.33
N MET A 354 7.34 -8.02 10.82
CA MET A 354 6.44 -8.46 11.88
C MET A 354 5.26 -9.24 11.28
N ILE A 355 4.58 -10.02 12.12
CA ILE A 355 3.26 -10.58 11.82
C ILE A 355 2.26 -9.43 11.89
N GLY A 356 1.94 -8.81 10.75
CA GLY A 356 0.97 -7.71 10.64
C GLY A 356 1.33 -6.40 11.34
N THR A 357 0.30 -5.59 11.61
CA THR A 357 0.34 -4.38 12.44
C THR A 357 0.10 -4.68 13.91
N ASP A 358 0.38 -3.72 14.80
CA ASP A 358 0.05 -3.85 16.23
C ASP A 358 -1.45 -4.13 16.50
N ALA A 359 -2.33 -3.52 15.70
CA ALA A 359 -3.77 -3.74 15.79
C ALA A 359 -4.15 -5.17 15.35
N SER A 360 -3.67 -5.60 14.18
CA SER A 360 -3.96 -6.96 13.66
C SER A 360 -3.47 -8.06 14.60
N ARG A 361 -2.27 -7.91 15.20
CA ARG A 361 -1.76 -8.86 16.21
C ARG A 361 -2.68 -8.94 17.41
N ARG A 362 -3.06 -7.80 17.99
CA ARG A 362 -3.95 -7.77 19.16
C ARG A 362 -5.29 -8.42 18.86
N ASN A 363 -5.86 -8.18 17.68
CA ASN A 363 -7.11 -8.80 17.26
C ASN A 363 -6.98 -10.31 17.08
N LEU A 364 -5.91 -10.77 16.41
CA LEU A 364 -5.65 -12.19 16.21
C LEU A 364 -5.44 -12.93 17.54
N ILE A 365 -4.57 -12.39 18.41
CA ILE A 365 -4.29 -12.96 19.74
C ILE A 365 -5.58 -13.07 20.55
N THR A 366 -6.37 -12.01 20.60
CA THR A 366 -7.63 -11.98 21.35
C THR A 366 -8.63 -12.99 20.78
N ALA A 367 -8.75 -13.08 19.46
CA ALA A 367 -9.67 -14.03 18.83
C ALA A 367 -9.27 -15.48 19.13
N LEU A 368 -7.98 -15.81 19.03
CA LEU A 368 -7.47 -17.16 19.33
C LEU A 368 -7.62 -17.52 20.81
N ALA A 369 -7.36 -16.60 21.73
CA ALA A 369 -7.60 -16.82 23.17
C ALA A 369 -9.08 -17.12 23.46
N ILE A 370 -10.01 -16.43 22.77
CA ILE A 370 -11.43 -16.70 22.89
C ILE A 370 -11.77 -18.08 22.32
N VAL A 371 -11.27 -18.42 21.11
CA VAL A 371 -11.51 -19.73 20.49
C VAL A 371 -11.04 -20.88 21.39
N LYS A 372 -9.84 -20.75 21.98
CA LYS A 372 -9.30 -21.72 22.94
C LYS A 372 -10.24 -21.94 24.11
N ARG A 373 -10.80 -20.84 24.62
CA ARG A 373 -11.69 -20.86 25.77
C ARG A 373 -13.08 -21.42 25.46
N ILE A 374 -13.71 -20.99 24.37
CA ILE A 374 -15.09 -21.38 24.02
C ILE A 374 -15.15 -22.68 23.21
N GLU A 375 -14.00 -23.24 22.84
CA GLU A 375 -13.85 -24.44 22.02
C GLU A 375 -14.63 -24.34 20.68
N SER A 376 -14.72 -23.13 20.13
CA SER A 376 -15.41 -22.83 18.86
C SER A 376 -14.74 -21.67 18.15
N LYS A 377 -14.46 -21.86 16.86
CA LYS A 377 -13.99 -20.80 15.95
C LYS A 377 -15.11 -20.17 15.12
N ALA A 378 -16.34 -20.70 15.18
CA ALA A 378 -17.42 -20.30 14.27
C ALA A 378 -17.80 -18.82 14.42
N GLU A 379 -17.91 -18.32 15.66
CA GLU A 379 -18.26 -16.93 15.93
C GLU A 379 -17.16 -15.95 15.49
N PHE A 380 -15.89 -16.32 15.61
CA PHE A 380 -14.74 -15.43 15.38
C PHE A 380 -14.01 -15.68 14.06
N LYS A 381 -14.49 -16.63 13.23
CA LYS A 381 -13.83 -17.02 11.98
C LYS A 381 -13.49 -15.82 11.08
N THR A 382 -14.42 -14.87 10.93
CA THR A 382 -14.18 -13.66 10.13
C THR A 382 -13.02 -12.83 10.67
N VAL A 383 -12.94 -12.66 11.99
CA VAL A 383 -11.86 -11.90 12.62
C VAL A 383 -10.51 -12.60 12.39
N ILE A 384 -10.49 -13.93 12.55
CA ILE A 384 -9.30 -14.76 12.38
C ILE A 384 -8.83 -14.72 10.92
N ASP A 385 -9.72 -14.97 9.96
CA ASP A 385 -9.42 -14.96 8.53
C ASP A 385 -8.76 -13.63 8.11
N PHE A 386 -9.39 -12.50 8.47
CA PHE A 386 -8.89 -11.18 8.11
C PHE A 386 -7.56 -10.85 8.79
N SER A 387 -7.45 -11.13 10.10
CA SER A 387 -6.24 -10.82 10.84
C SER A 387 -5.05 -11.66 10.34
N LEU A 388 -5.28 -12.93 9.99
CA LEU A 388 -4.26 -13.79 9.39
C LEU A 388 -3.85 -13.30 8.00
N LYS A 389 -4.81 -12.93 7.16
CA LYS A 389 -4.53 -12.40 5.81
C LYS A 389 -3.65 -11.15 5.87
N GLU A 390 -4.07 -10.13 6.61
CA GLU A 390 -3.28 -8.88 6.79
C GLU A 390 -1.90 -9.18 7.40
N SER A 391 -1.87 -10.08 8.37
CA SER A 391 -0.61 -10.43 9.06
C SER A 391 0.40 -11.10 8.15
N LEU A 392 -0.06 -12.06 7.33
CA LEU A 392 0.78 -12.82 6.43
C LEU A 392 1.24 -11.97 5.25
N GLU A 393 0.36 -11.11 4.72
CA GLU A 393 0.70 -10.15 3.66
C GLU A 393 1.83 -9.22 4.09
N ALA A 394 1.70 -8.59 5.27
CA ALA A 394 2.74 -7.71 5.80
C ALA A 394 4.07 -8.45 5.99
N PHE A 395 4.02 -9.65 6.59
CA PHE A 395 5.22 -10.45 6.86
C PHE A 395 5.93 -10.86 5.57
N LEU A 396 5.20 -11.40 4.59
CA LEU A 396 5.76 -11.89 3.33
C LEU A 396 6.30 -10.74 2.48
N GLU A 397 5.61 -9.60 2.43
CA GLU A 397 6.09 -8.44 1.67
C GLU A 397 7.42 -7.91 2.21
N HIS A 398 7.53 -7.78 3.53
CA HIS A 398 8.79 -7.40 4.16
C HIS A 398 9.89 -8.45 3.94
N SER A 399 9.57 -9.73 4.09
CA SER A 399 10.54 -10.81 3.94
C SER A 399 11.05 -10.91 2.50
N PHE A 400 10.18 -10.88 1.50
CA PHE A 400 10.57 -11.01 0.10
C PHE A 400 11.30 -9.77 -0.43
N VAL A 401 10.88 -8.57 -0.04
CA VAL A 401 11.56 -7.33 -0.46
C VAL A 401 12.94 -7.21 0.18
N ASN A 402 13.11 -7.59 1.45
CA ASN A 402 14.40 -7.43 2.13
C ASN A 402 15.39 -8.55 1.82
N LEU A 403 14.91 -9.80 1.70
CA LEU A 403 15.79 -10.97 1.56
C LEU A 403 15.97 -11.43 0.11
N TYR A 404 14.95 -11.27 -0.73
CA TYR A 404 14.90 -11.90 -2.05
C TYR A 404 14.51 -10.95 -3.18
N TRP A 405 14.77 -9.64 -3.07
CA TRP A 405 14.32 -8.64 -4.04
C TRP A 405 14.60 -8.99 -5.52
N LYS A 406 15.72 -9.67 -5.85
CA LYS A 406 16.06 -10.09 -7.22
C LYS A 406 15.14 -11.20 -7.73
N ASN A 407 14.76 -12.11 -6.84
CA ASN A 407 13.98 -13.31 -7.10
C ASN A 407 12.63 -13.27 -6.33
N LYS A 408 12.07 -12.08 -6.11
CA LYS A 408 10.86 -11.90 -5.32
C LYS A 408 9.67 -12.58 -6.03
N PRO A 409 8.85 -13.38 -5.32
CA PRO A 409 7.58 -13.87 -5.84
C PRO A 409 6.69 -12.73 -6.37
N THR A 410 6.00 -12.98 -7.48
CA THR A 410 5.12 -11.96 -8.07
C THR A 410 3.88 -11.74 -7.21
N PRO A 411 3.21 -10.57 -7.30
CA PRO A 411 2.01 -10.32 -6.52
C PRO A 411 0.93 -11.41 -6.66
N PRO A 412 0.59 -11.92 -7.86
CA PRO A 412 -0.39 -13.01 -8.00
C PRO A 412 0.03 -14.33 -7.31
N MET A 413 1.33 -14.65 -7.30
CA MET A 413 1.85 -15.82 -6.60
C MET A 413 1.70 -15.67 -5.09
N THR A 414 2.05 -14.49 -4.56
CA THR A 414 1.95 -14.16 -3.14
C THR A 414 0.48 -14.11 -2.69
N GLU A 415 -0.42 -13.55 -3.50
CA GLU A 415 -1.85 -13.51 -3.22
C GLU A 415 -2.46 -14.92 -3.15
N SER A 416 -2.18 -15.78 -4.14
CA SER A 416 -2.64 -17.17 -4.15
C SER A 416 -2.08 -17.98 -2.98
N LEU A 417 -0.81 -17.75 -2.63
CA LEU A 417 -0.16 -18.33 -1.45
C LEU A 417 -0.88 -17.92 -0.16
N ILE A 418 -1.18 -16.63 0.01
CA ILE A 418 -1.82 -16.10 1.22
C ILE A 418 -3.24 -16.65 1.36
N ASP A 419 -4.02 -16.66 0.28
CA ASP A 419 -5.41 -17.14 0.34
C ASP A 419 -5.49 -18.64 0.69
N ASP A 420 -4.64 -19.48 0.09
CA ASP A 420 -4.53 -20.89 0.45
C ASP A 420 -4.06 -21.05 1.91
N ALA A 421 -3.02 -20.32 2.32
CA ALA A 421 -2.43 -20.43 3.65
C ALA A 421 -3.40 -20.03 4.76
N VAL A 422 -4.17 -18.95 4.58
CA VAL A 422 -5.16 -18.50 5.57
C VAL A 422 -6.25 -19.55 5.76
N CYS A 423 -6.74 -20.15 4.66
CA CYS A 423 -7.72 -21.23 4.75
C CYS A 423 -7.17 -22.41 5.55
N ASP A 424 -5.98 -22.89 5.20
CA ASP A 424 -5.36 -24.05 5.83
C ASP A 424 -4.97 -23.79 7.30
N PHE A 425 -4.51 -22.58 7.63
CA PHE A 425 -4.21 -22.19 9.01
C PHE A 425 -5.45 -22.21 9.90
N VAL A 426 -6.57 -21.71 9.38
CA VAL A 426 -7.84 -21.69 10.11
C VAL A 426 -8.37 -23.11 10.30
N ASP A 427 -8.25 -23.96 9.28
CA ASP A 427 -8.66 -25.36 9.34
C ASP A 427 -7.81 -26.16 10.34
N ALA A 428 -6.52 -25.86 10.45
CA ALA A 428 -5.59 -26.46 11.40
C ALA A 428 -5.88 -26.12 12.89
N ILE A 429 -6.78 -25.17 13.17
CA ILE A 429 -7.22 -24.90 14.55
C ILE A 429 -8.13 -26.04 15.03
N ASP A 430 -7.58 -26.92 15.87
CA ASP A 430 -8.35 -27.90 16.63
C ASP A 430 -8.98 -27.23 17.85
N CYS A 431 -10.27 -26.89 17.75
CA CYS A 431 -10.99 -26.21 18.83
C CYS A 431 -11.11 -27.06 20.11
N ALA A 432 -11.05 -28.39 20.02
CA ALA A 432 -11.24 -29.27 21.18
C ALA A 432 -9.95 -29.47 21.98
N SER A 433 -8.79 -29.31 21.34
CA SER A 433 -7.48 -29.45 21.97
C SER A 433 -6.49 -28.40 21.45
N PHE A 434 -6.91 -27.13 21.47
CA PHE A 434 -6.13 -26.05 20.86
C PHE A 434 -4.84 -25.78 21.65
N GLU A 435 -3.74 -26.34 21.14
CA GLU A 435 -2.37 -26.11 21.64
C GLU A 435 -1.63 -25.09 20.77
N PRO A 436 -1.43 -23.84 21.23
CA PRO A 436 -0.95 -22.75 20.40
C PRO A 436 0.43 -22.98 19.74
N PHE A 437 1.37 -23.61 20.45
CA PHE A 437 2.71 -23.88 19.92
C PHE A 437 2.71 -24.97 18.84
N GLU A 438 1.88 -26.01 18.99
CA GLU A 438 1.74 -27.06 17.97
C GLU A 438 1.00 -26.53 16.73
N TRP A 439 0.03 -25.64 16.93
CA TRP A 439 -0.61 -24.92 15.83
C TRP A 439 0.38 -24.06 15.05
N ALA A 440 1.27 -23.31 15.71
CA ALA A 440 2.28 -22.50 15.03
C ALA A 440 3.28 -23.33 14.19
N LYS A 441 3.69 -24.50 14.69
CA LYS A 441 4.50 -25.45 13.90
C LYS A 441 3.74 -25.95 12.68
N SER A 442 2.46 -26.29 12.86
CA SER A 442 1.58 -26.72 11.75
C SER A 442 1.45 -25.63 10.68
N CYS A 443 1.19 -24.38 11.08
CA CYS A 443 1.15 -23.24 10.17
C CYS A 443 2.48 -23.02 9.44
N THR A 444 3.61 -23.27 10.11
CA THR A 444 4.94 -23.14 9.49
C THR A 444 5.16 -24.16 8.37
N GLU A 445 4.83 -25.43 8.61
CA GLU A 445 4.94 -26.47 7.57
C GLU A 445 3.94 -26.24 6.44
N ILE A 446 2.69 -25.84 6.75
CA ILE A 446 1.70 -25.45 5.72
C ILE A 446 2.25 -24.33 4.85
N LEU A 447 2.79 -23.26 5.45
CA LEU A 447 3.33 -22.12 4.70
C LEU A 447 4.50 -22.54 3.81
N LYS A 448 5.38 -23.41 4.32
CA LYS A 448 6.52 -23.96 3.59
C LYS A 448 6.07 -24.76 2.37
N ASP A 449 5.12 -25.68 2.53
CA ASP A 449 4.57 -26.49 1.44
C ASP A 449 3.87 -25.63 0.39
N LEU A 450 3.11 -24.63 0.81
CA LEU A 450 2.45 -23.69 -0.09
C LEU A 450 3.45 -22.77 -0.81
N MET A 451 4.55 -22.37 -0.16
CA MET A 451 5.64 -21.66 -0.83
C MET A 451 6.35 -22.55 -1.86
N GLU A 452 6.52 -23.85 -1.59
CA GLU A 452 7.03 -24.78 -2.62
C GLU A 452 6.05 -24.90 -3.79
N LYS A 453 4.75 -24.97 -3.53
CA LYS A 453 3.71 -25.00 -4.57
C LYS A 453 3.71 -23.73 -5.42
N HIS A 454 3.61 -22.56 -4.78
CA HIS A 454 3.32 -21.29 -5.46
C HIS A 454 4.57 -20.47 -5.82
N CYS A 455 5.71 -20.70 -5.16
CA CYS A 455 6.89 -19.83 -5.26
C CYS A 455 8.18 -20.53 -5.74
N HIS A 456 8.16 -21.83 -6.05
CA HIS A 456 9.37 -22.57 -6.46
C HIS A 456 10.08 -22.04 -7.71
N GLU A 457 9.37 -21.37 -8.62
CA GLU A 457 9.98 -20.75 -9.80
C GLU A 457 10.85 -19.52 -9.48
N LYS A 458 10.70 -18.98 -8.27
CA LYS A 458 11.38 -17.77 -7.80
C LYS A 458 12.31 -18.06 -6.63
N LEU A 459 11.84 -18.83 -5.66
CA LEU A 459 12.60 -19.14 -4.45
C LEU A 459 13.20 -20.54 -4.53
N SER A 460 14.49 -20.65 -4.18
CA SER A 460 15.12 -21.96 -4.01
C SER A 460 14.60 -22.64 -2.73
N LYS A 461 14.73 -23.97 -2.63
CA LYS A 461 14.35 -24.72 -1.41
C LYS A 461 15.00 -24.17 -0.14
N THR A 462 16.25 -23.73 -0.22
CA THR A 462 16.94 -23.09 0.91
C THR A 462 16.26 -21.79 1.30
N ASN A 463 15.90 -20.94 0.33
CA ASN A 463 15.22 -19.67 0.61
C ASN A 463 13.84 -19.88 1.23
N ILE A 464 13.09 -20.87 0.75
CA ILE A 464 11.79 -21.25 1.31
C ILE A 464 11.95 -21.67 2.78
N THR A 465 12.97 -22.47 3.07
CA THR A 465 13.28 -22.91 4.44
C THR A 465 13.65 -21.74 5.34
N ASP A 466 14.48 -20.81 4.85
CA ASP A 466 14.88 -19.61 5.61
C ASP A 466 13.66 -18.75 5.97
N VAL A 467 12.73 -18.52 5.02
CA VAL A 467 11.49 -17.76 5.26
C VAL A 467 10.60 -18.47 6.27
N ALA A 468 10.44 -19.79 6.16
CA ALA A 468 9.63 -20.57 7.10
C ALA A 468 10.17 -20.47 8.53
N VAL A 469 11.49 -20.56 8.71
CA VAL A 469 12.13 -20.40 10.03
C VAL A 469 11.93 -18.99 10.60
N LEU A 470 12.03 -17.96 9.74
CA LEU A 470 11.75 -16.58 10.15
C LEU A 470 10.30 -16.39 10.55
N PHE A 471 9.36 -16.96 9.77
CA PHE A 471 7.93 -16.93 10.06
C PHE A 471 7.64 -17.58 11.40
N GLN A 472 8.13 -18.81 11.62
CA GLN A 472 7.90 -19.54 12.86
C GLN A 472 8.33 -18.72 14.08
N LYS A 473 9.55 -18.18 14.03
CA LYS A 473 10.11 -17.37 15.12
C LYS A 473 9.27 -16.11 15.39
N ALA A 474 8.86 -15.40 14.33
CA ALA A 474 8.02 -14.22 14.45
C ALA A 474 6.62 -14.58 14.99
N PHE A 475 6.01 -15.65 14.48
CA PHE A 475 4.67 -16.09 14.86
C PHE A 475 4.62 -16.56 16.31
N GLU A 476 5.59 -17.37 16.75
CA GLU A 476 5.69 -17.83 18.14
C GLU A 476 5.88 -16.66 19.12
N SER A 477 6.82 -15.76 18.84
CA SER A 477 7.13 -14.64 19.75
C SER A 477 6.06 -13.55 19.78
N GLN A 478 5.41 -13.27 18.64
CA GLN A 478 4.50 -12.13 18.50
C GLN A 478 3.04 -12.51 18.72
N ILE A 479 2.64 -13.72 18.35
CA ILE A 479 1.25 -14.21 18.52
C ILE A 479 1.17 -15.18 19.68
N ILE A 480 1.85 -16.32 19.60
CA ILE A 480 1.62 -17.47 20.50
C ILE A 480 1.89 -17.15 21.96
N GLN A 481 3.05 -16.56 22.27
CA GLN A 481 3.44 -16.18 23.64
C GLN A 481 2.52 -15.14 24.29
N ASN A 482 1.68 -14.46 23.49
CA ASN A 482 0.78 -13.43 24.00
C ASN A 482 -0.66 -13.92 24.15
N ILE A 483 -1.00 -15.13 23.65
CA ILE A 483 -2.33 -15.74 23.85
C ILE A 483 -2.57 -15.99 25.33
N GLU A 484 -1.61 -16.63 26.02
CA GLU A 484 -1.71 -16.98 27.44
C GLU A 484 -1.88 -15.73 28.34
N LYS A 485 -1.20 -14.64 28.00
CA LYS A 485 -1.30 -13.37 28.76
C LYS A 485 -2.70 -12.74 28.71
N VAL A 486 -3.44 -12.96 27.63
CA VAL A 486 -4.82 -12.46 27.50
C VAL A 486 -5.78 -13.30 28.35
N GLU A 487 -5.50 -14.59 28.54
CA GLU A 487 -6.32 -15.49 29.38
C GLU A 487 -6.30 -15.08 30.86
N GLU A 488 -5.22 -14.44 31.33
CA GLU A 488 -5.06 -13.95 32.71
C GLU A 488 -5.90 -12.70 33.04
N VAL A 489 -6.47 -12.02 32.04
CA VAL A 489 -7.22 -10.78 32.25
C VAL A 489 -8.62 -11.08 32.84
N PRO A 490 -8.99 -10.51 34.00
CA PRO A 490 -10.24 -10.86 34.72
C PRO A 490 -11.53 -10.70 33.92
N GLN A 491 -11.56 -9.79 32.96
CA GLN A 491 -12.72 -9.53 32.10
C GLN A 491 -13.02 -10.69 31.14
N TYR A 492 -12.01 -11.51 30.83
CA TYR A 492 -12.18 -12.70 30.01
C TYR A 492 -12.64 -13.89 30.85
N ALA A 493 -12.46 -13.87 32.18
CA ALA A 493 -12.82 -14.96 33.10
C ALA A 493 -14.32 -15.26 33.19
N SER A 494 -15.22 -14.35 32.80
CA SER A 494 -16.68 -14.52 32.87
C SER A 494 -17.35 -14.81 31.52
N LEU A 495 -16.55 -15.03 30.46
CA LEU A 495 -16.96 -14.95 29.07
C LEU A 495 -17.79 -16.17 28.57
N HIS A 496 -17.85 -17.25 29.36
CA HIS A 496 -18.69 -18.44 29.09
C HIS A 496 -20.19 -18.22 29.40
N GLU A 497 -20.54 -17.22 30.20
CA GLU A 497 -21.87 -17.17 30.83
C GLU A 497 -22.91 -16.34 30.06
N ASP A 498 -22.49 -15.47 29.11
CA ASP A 498 -23.40 -14.59 28.36
C ASP A 498 -23.12 -14.56 26.84
N ARG A 499 -24.00 -15.22 26.08
CA ARG A 499 -23.98 -15.24 24.60
C ARG A 499 -24.16 -13.85 23.97
N SER A 500 -24.80 -12.91 24.66
CA SER A 500 -24.96 -11.52 24.20
C SER A 500 -23.62 -10.78 24.22
N SER A 501 -22.83 -10.95 25.29
CA SER A 501 -21.51 -10.36 25.42
C SER A 501 -20.53 -10.87 24.37
N LEU A 502 -20.55 -12.17 24.05
CA LEU A 502 -19.74 -12.75 22.96
C LEU A 502 -20.08 -12.17 21.59
N TYR A 503 -21.37 -12.02 21.28
CA TYR A 503 -21.81 -11.43 20.01
C TYR A 503 -21.41 -9.94 19.90
N GLN A 504 -21.51 -9.18 20.99
CA GLN A 504 -21.07 -7.79 21.04
C GLN A 504 -19.56 -7.67 20.86
N LEU A 505 -18.78 -8.52 21.54
CA LEU A 505 -17.33 -8.56 21.40
C LEU A 505 -16.91 -8.90 19.96
N ASN A 506 -17.49 -9.95 19.37
CA ASN A 506 -17.24 -10.29 17.97
C ASN A 506 -17.58 -9.14 17.01
N SER A 507 -18.70 -8.45 17.24
CA SER A 507 -19.12 -7.30 16.42
C SER A 507 -18.09 -6.17 16.49
N VAL A 508 -17.58 -5.86 17.69
CA VAL A 508 -16.53 -4.85 17.92
C VAL A 508 -15.21 -5.26 17.26
N MET A 509 -14.76 -6.50 17.48
CA MET A 509 -13.51 -7.00 16.90
C MET A 509 -13.56 -7.08 15.37
N THR A 510 -14.69 -7.53 14.81
CA THR A 510 -14.91 -7.52 13.36
C THR A 510 -14.86 -6.10 12.81
N ALA A 511 -15.47 -5.13 13.50
CA ALA A 511 -15.40 -3.73 13.08
C ALA A 511 -13.95 -3.23 13.09
N LEU A 512 -13.18 -3.48 14.16
CA LEU A 512 -11.78 -3.04 14.28
C LEU A 512 -10.85 -3.71 13.26
N THR A 513 -11.11 -4.96 12.90
CA THR A 513 -10.27 -5.73 11.96
C THR A 513 -10.57 -5.36 10.50
N VAL A 514 -11.84 -5.14 10.17
CA VAL A 514 -12.28 -4.87 8.79
C VAL A 514 -12.25 -3.37 8.45
N ALA A 515 -12.23 -2.50 9.47
CA ALA A 515 -12.21 -1.05 9.36
C ALA A 515 -11.13 -0.51 8.38
N PRO A 516 -9.83 -0.82 8.53
CA PRO A 516 -8.78 -0.24 7.70
C PRO A 516 -8.97 -0.51 6.19
N SER A 517 -9.27 -1.75 5.80
CA SER A 517 -9.51 -2.12 4.40
C SER A 517 -10.78 -1.48 3.83
N VAL A 518 -11.80 -1.27 4.67
CA VAL A 518 -13.04 -0.60 4.27
C VAL A 518 -12.83 0.90 4.11
N VAL A 519 -11.98 1.56 4.91
CA VAL A 519 -11.72 3.02 4.85
C VAL A 519 -11.22 3.45 3.47
N SER A 520 -10.25 2.74 2.88
CA SER A 520 -9.69 3.09 1.57
C SER A 520 -10.72 2.99 0.44
N CYS A 521 -11.54 1.92 0.43
CA CYS A 521 -12.64 1.78 -0.54
C CYS A 521 -13.80 2.74 -0.26
N PHE A 522 -14.07 3.03 1.02
CA PHE A 522 -15.11 3.95 1.47
C PHE A 522 -14.81 5.37 0.99
N LEU A 523 -13.59 5.87 1.15
CA LEU A 523 -13.18 7.21 0.70
C LEU A 523 -13.44 7.43 -0.80
N LEU A 524 -13.04 6.46 -1.63
CA LEU A 524 -13.20 6.53 -3.09
C LEU A 524 -14.68 6.53 -3.49
N LYS A 525 -15.49 5.64 -2.91
CA LYS A 525 -16.93 5.53 -3.22
C LYS A 525 -17.73 6.69 -2.60
N TRP A 526 -17.36 7.18 -1.42
CA TRP A 526 -18.02 8.26 -0.70
C TRP A 526 -17.87 9.61 -1.41
N LYS A 527 -16.66 9.93 -1.91
CA LYS A 527 -16.41 11.16 -2.69
C LYS A 527 -17.28 11.24 -3.94
N ASN A 528 -17.58 10.10 -4.55
CA ASN A 528 -18.34 10.01 -5.79
C ASN A 528 -19.87 9.88 -5.59
N LYS A 529 -20.36 9.88 -4.34
CA LYS A 529 -21.80 9.87 -4.05
C LYS A 529 -22.40 11.28 -4.06
N THR A 530 -23.61 11.38 -4.59
CA THR A 530 -24.43 12.59 -4.48
C THR A 530 -24.84 12.85 -3.03
N ASP A 531 -25.16 14.10 -2.68
CA ASP A 531 -25.61 14.45 -1.33
C ASP A 531 -26.88 13.70 -0.91
N PHE A 532 -27.75 13.38 -1.88
CA PHE A 532 -28.92 12.55 -1.65
C PHE A 532 -28.55 11.12 -1.23
N GLU A 533 -27.59 10.50 -1.91
CA GLU A 533 -27.10 9.15 -1.57
C GLU A 533 -26.36 9.12 -0.24
N LYS A 534 -25.58 10.16 0.07
CA LYS A 534 -24.91 10.30 1.37
C LYS A 534 -25.93 10.42 2.50
N LYS A 535 -26.94 11.28 2.34
CA LYS A 535 -28.03 11.46 3.31
C LYS A 535 -28.81 10.16 3.53
N LYS A 536 -29.09 9.41 2.46
CA LYS A 536 -29.76 8.11 2.54
C LYS A 536 -28.91 7.02 3.23
N ALA A 537 -27.60 7.05 3.04
CA ALA A 537 -26.68 6.10 3.67
C ALA A 537 -26.49 6.37 5.18
N LEU A 538 -26.63 7.63 5.58
CA LEU A 538 -26.50 8.10 6.96
C LEU A 538 -27.83 8.19 7.71
N SER A 539 -28.94 7.77 7.10
CA SER A 539 -30.25 7.81 7.72
C SER A 539 -30.78 6.41 8.06
N ALA A 540 -31.63 6.36 9.07
CA ALA A 540 -32.33 5.15 9.45
C ALA A 540 -33.76 5.43 9.91
N SER A 541 -34.55 4.36 10.06
CA SER A 541 -35.97 4.49 10.37
C SER A 541 -36.19 4.91 11.83
N LEU A 542 -37.24 5.71 12.07
CA LEU A 542 -37.65 6.09 13.41
C LEU A 542 -37.95 4.88 14.31
N ASN A 543 -38.45 3.78 13.76
CA ASN A 543 -38.74 2.58 14.55
C ASN A 543 -37.48 1.96 15.19
N GLU A 544 -36.38 1.91 14.44
CA GLU A 544 -35.10 1.44 14.97
C GLU A 544 -34.52 2.41 16.01
N PHE A 545 -34.71 3.71 15.78
CA PHE A 545 -34.35 4.77 16.72
C PHE A 545 -35.11 4.66 18.06
N LEU A 546 -36.42 4.44 18.01
CA LEU A 546 -37.26 4.21 19.20
C LEU A 546 -36.80 2.97 19.97
N ALA A 547 -36.42 1.89 19.28
CA ALA A 547 -35.93 0.66 19.91
C ALA A 547 -34.62 0.89 20.69
N SER A 548 -33.67 1.66 20.13
CA SER A 548 -32.43 2.03 20.82
C SER A 548 -32.69 2.86 22.07
N MET A 549 -33.61 3.82 22.02
CA MET A 549 -34.00 4.61 23.19
C MET A 549 -34.67 3.77 24.27
N LYS A 550 -35.47 2.77 23.89
CA LYS A 550 -36.08 1.83 24.83
C LYS A 550 -35.00 1.04 25.58
N LYS A 551 -33.98 0.55 24.88
CA LYS A 551 -32.83 -0.15 25.49
C LYS A 551 -32.13 0.73 26.54
N VAL A 552 -31.88 2.00 26.22
CA VAL A 552 -31.32 2.99 27.15
C VAL A 552 -32.26 3.15 28.34
N TYR A 553 -33.51 3.50 28.09
CA TYR A 553 -34.48 3.76 29.15
C TYR A 553 -34.63 2.58 30.12
N GLU A 554 -34.72 1.35 29.62
CA GLU A 554 -34.86 0.14 30.43
C GLU A 554 -33.56 -0.24 31.16
N GLY A 555 -32.40 -0.09 30.52
CA GLY A 555 -31.09 -0.37 31.11
C GLY A 555 -30.72 0.60 32.24
N TYR A 556 -31.07 1.89 32.08
CA TYR A 556 -30.77 2.94 33.05
C TYR A 556 -31.87 3.16 34.08
N SER A 557 -33.13 2.77 33.81
CA SER A 557 -34.19 2.82 34.83
C SER A 557 -34.03 1.76 35.93
N LYS A 558 -33.26 0.69 35.66
CA LYS A 558 -32.92 -0.36 36.64
C LYS A 558 -31.67 -0.04 37.49
N LYS A 559 -30.82 0.88 37.06
CA LYS A 559 -29.61 1.31 37.78
C LYS A 559 -29.85 2.71 38.38
N SER A 560 -30.01 2.80 39.69
CA SER A 560 -30.02 4.08 40.40
C SER A 560 -28.66 4.76 40.21
N LEU A 561 -28.53 5.69 39.27
CA LEU A 561 -27.28 6.42 38.99
C LEU A 561 -26.85 7.25 40.22
N PRO A 562 -25.63 7.05 40.77
CA PRO A 562 -24.85 8.13 41.34
C PRO A 562 -24.30 8.97 40.18
N LEU A 563 -24.39 10.29 40.26
CA LEU A 563 -23.85 11.20 39.26
C LEU A 563 -22.31 11.09 39.21
N CYS A 564 -21.75 10.41 38.21
CA CYS A 564 -20.34 10.54 37.85
C CYS A 564 -20.12 11.83 37.03
N LEU A 565 -20.39 13.00 37.61
CA LEU A 565 -19.98 14.31 37.06
C LEU A 565 -19.89 15.31 38.23
N ARG A 566 -18.84 15.17 39.04
CA ARG A 566 -18.16 16.15 39.92
C ARG A 566 -17.44 15.35 41.02
N GLU A 567 -16.13 15.21 40.89
CA GLU A 567 -15.29 15.19 42.07
C GLU A 567 -15.46 16.59 42.71
N ASP A 568 -15.64 16.62 44.04
CA ASP A 568 -15.84 17.79 44.90
C ASP A 568 -17.25 18.41 44.98
N VAL A 569 -18.17 17.78 45.74
CA VAL A 569 -19.12 18.50 46.62
C VAL A 569 -19.51 17.63 47.82
N ASP A 570 -19.43 18.22 49.02
CA ASP A 570 -19.81 17.70 50.34
C ASP A 570 -21.04 16.78 50.40
N SER A 571 -20.89 15.76 51.25
CA SER A 571 -21.84 14.72 51.62
C SER A 571 -23.07 15.22 52.41
N SER A 572 -23.94 16.03 51.79
CA SER A 572 -25.22 16.39 52.43
C SER A 572 -26.42 16.69 51.51
N GLN A 573 -26.40 16.29 50.23
CA GLN A 573 -27.62 16.34 49.39
C GLN A 573 -28.01 14.96 48.85
N SER A 574 -29.01 14.38 49.51
CA SER A 574 -29.69 13.16 49.14
C SER A 574 -30.24 13.19 47.70
N SER A 575 -29.86 12.19 46.89
CA SER A 575 -30.62 11.60 45.78
C SER A 575 -31.53 12.54 44.98
N SER A 576 -31.06 13.08 43.85
CA SER A 576 -31.90 13.83 42.91
C SER A 576 -32.80 12.90 42.08
N ILE A 577 -33.70 12.17 42.74
CA ILE A 577 -34.82 11.48 42.10
C ILE A 577 -35.76 12.56 41.55
N CYS A 578 -36.09 12.52 40.26
CA CYS A 578 -37.06 13.45 39.68
C CYS A 578 -38.42 13.28 40.35
N LYS A 579 -38.81 14.23 41.22
CA LYS A 579 -40.07 14.18 42.00
C LYS A 579 -41.32 14.55 41.19
N LYS A 580 -41.17 14.99 39.94
CA LYS A 580 -42.28 15.38 39.06
C LYS A 580 -42.84 14.16 38.33
N ARG A 581 -43.98 13.62 38.78
CA ARG A 581 -44.68 12.48 38.13
C ARG A 581 -45.01 12.71 36.65
N GLN A 582 -45.08 13.96 36.20
CA GLN A 582 -45.35 14.33 34.81
C GLN A 582 -44.09 14.47 33.93
N CYS A 583 -42.89 14.32 34.50
CA CYS A 583 -41.64 14.47 33.73
C CYS A 583 -41.44 13.31 32.75
N ALA A 584 -41.02 13.61 31.52
CA ALA A 584 -40.74 12.63 30.48
C ALA A 584 -39.76 11.52 30.92
N CYS A 585 -38.85 11.78 31.87
CA CYS A 585 -37.93 10.75 32.38
C CYS A 585 -38.61 9.59 33.14
N GLN A 586 -39.89 9.71 33.47
CA GLN A 586 -40.65 8.71 34.24
C GLN A 586 -41.52 7.81 33.36
N ASP A 587 -41.60 8.08 32.05
CA ASP A 587 -42.41 7.31 31.12
C ASP A 587 -41.66 7.12 29.80
N LEU A 588 -41.59 5.88 29.31
CA LEU A 588 -40.83 5.54 28.11
C LEU A 588 -41.33 6.29 26.87
N ALA A 589 -42.66 6.35 26.66
CA ALA A 589 -43.23 6.98 25.47
C ALA A 589 -42.96 8.49 25.49
N LYS A 590 -43.19 9.15 26.63
CA LYS A 590 -42.88 10.58 26.79
C LYS A 590 -41.39 10.87 26.66
N PHE A 591 -40.52 9.98 27.12
CA PHE A 591 -39.08 10.11 26.93
C PHE A 591 -38.71 10.05 25.44
N GLN A 592 -39.23 9.07 24.70
CA GLN A 592 -38.97 8.92 23.28
C GLN A 592 -39.46 10.14 22.49
N ASP A 593 -40.68 10.61 22.77
CA ASP A 593 -41.24 11.83 22.15
C ASP A 593 -40.35 13.05 22.43
N TYR A 594 -39.89 13.20 23.66
CA TYR A 594 -39.02 14.32 24.06
C TYR A 594 -37.69 14.34 23.30
N VAL A 595 -37.04 13.17 23.11
CA VAL A 595 -35.78 13.09 22.37
C VAL A 595 -35.99 13.37 20.88
N VAL A 596 -37.11 12.92 20.30
CA VAL A 596 -37.47 13.25 18.91
C VAL A 596 -37.64 14.76 18.75
N GLU A 597 -38.41 15.40 19.63
CA GLU A 597 -38.61 16.85 19.61
C GLU A 597 -37.30 17.62 19.79
N LEU A 598 -36.42 17.15 20.68
CA LEU A 598 -35.10 17.74 20.93
C LEU A 598 -34.23 17.75 19.66
N LEU A 599 -34.17 16.62 18.94
CA LEU A 599 -33.35 16.48 17.72
C LEU A 599 -33.98 17.14 16.48
N CYS A 600 -35.30 17.33 16.46
CA CYS A 600 -36.00 18.12 15.43
C CYS A 600 -35.88 19.63 15.68
N GLY A 601 -35.58 20.04 16.92
CA GLY A 601 -35.63 21.42 17.36
C GLY A 601 -34.50 22.29 16.81
N THR A 602 -34.76 23.59 16.70
CA THR A 602 -33.77 24.61 16.27
C THR A 602 -32.63 24.81 17.27
N ARG A 603 -32.79 24.32 18.51
CA ARG A 603 -31.76 24.32 19.57
C ARG A 603 -31.32 22.90 19.90
N ASN A 604 -31.03 22.09 18.90
CA ASN A 604 -30.49 20.76 19.09
C ASN A 604 -29.06 20.85 19.69
N PRO A 605 -28.83 20.32 20.91
CA PRO A 605 -27.53 20.39 21.58
C PRO A 605 -26.48 19.46 20.94
N VAL A 606 -26.88 18.58 20.01
CA VAL A 606 -26.00 17.65 19.30
C VAL A 606 -26.11 17.92 17.79
N SER A 607 -25.33 18.90 17.32
CA SER A 607 -25.45 19.48 15.97
C SER A 607 -25.28 18.46 14.82
N PHE A 608 -24.62 17.34 15.10
CA PHE A 608 -24.32 16.30 14.11
C PHE A 608 -25.35 15.15 14.06
N LEU A 609 -26.32 15.09 14.98
CA LEU A 609 -27.47 14.19 14.91
C LEU A 609 -28.72 15.00 14.57
N SER A 610 -29.63 14.47 13.75
CA SER A 610 -30.90 15.14 13.49
C SER A 610 -32.03 14.14 13.25
N CYS A 611 -33.24 14.55 13.61
CA CYS A 611 -34.47 13.82 13.27
C CYS A 611 -35.29 14.65 12.28
N SER A 612 -35.92 13.97 11.32
CA SER A 612 -36.74 14.59 10.29
C SER A 612 -38.24 14.33 10.50
N LEU A 613 -39.08 15.21 9.94
CA LEU A 613 -40.54 15.14 10.06
C LEU A 613 -41.16 13.89 9.40
N ASP A 614 -40.45 13.26 8.45
CA ASP A 614 -40.80 11.99 7.81
C ASP A 614 -40.38 10.75 8.63
N GLY A 615 -39.89 10.94 9.86
CA GLY A 615 -39.55 9.85 10.77
C GLY A 615 -38.26 9.14 10.38
N SER A 616 -37.23 9.91 10.02
CA SER A 616 -35.88 9.38 9.84
C SER A 616 -34.90 10.08 10.78
N VAL A 617 -33.90 9.34 11.25
CA VAL A 617 -32.81 9.88 12.06
C VAL A 617 -31.53 9.79 11.27
N SER A 618 -30.76 10.87 11.23
CA SER A 618 -29.58 10.98 10.38
C SER A 618 -28.37 11.58 11.07
N LEU A 619 -27.18 11.12 10.66
CA LEU A 619 -25.90 11.71 11.00
C LEU A 619 -25.47 12.76 9.96
N SER A 620 -24.83 13.83 10.41
CA SER A 620 -24.24 14.84 9.53
C SER A 620 -23.11 14.24 8.71
N ALA A 621 -23.14 14.46 7.39
CA ALA A 621 -22.06 14.05 6.49
C ALA A 621 -20.74 14.79 6.77
N ALA A 622 -20.78 15.96 7.43
CA ALA A 622 -19.59 16.74 7.79
C ALA A 622 -18.73 16.06 8.86
N LEU A 623 -19.29 15.12 9.63
CA LEU A 623 -18.53 14.28 10.54
C LEU A 623 -17.50 13.39 9.82
N PHE A 624 -17.70 13.14 8.53
CA PHE A 624 -16.93 12.18 7.76
C PHE A 624 -15.98 12.85 6.75
N VAL A 625 -15.93 14.17 6.65
CA VAL A 625 -15.05 14.84 5.69
C VAL A 625 -14.65 16.18 6.30
N ASP A 626 -13.39 16.33 6.69
CA ASP A 626 -12.83 17.65 6.98
C ASP A 626 -12.48 18.39 5.68
N ASN A 627 -12.02 19.64 5.80
CA ASN A 627 -11.65 20.47 4.65
C ASN A 627 -10.49 19.88 3.81
N CYS A 628 -9.80 18.85 4.32
CA CYS A 628 -8.68 18.17 3.65
C CYS A 628 -9.05 16.75 3.14
N GLY A 629 -10.18 16.19 3.57
CA GLY A 629 -10.71 14.90 3.15
C GLY A 629 -10.21 13.68 3.93
N GLU A 630 -9.78 13.85 5.19
CA GLU A 630 -8.99 12.84 5.94
C GLU A 630 -9.68 12.30 7.22
N LEU A 631 -10.79 12.89 7.68
CA LEU A 631 -11.39 12.55 9.00
C LEU A 631 -12.10 11.17 9.11
N ILE A 632 -12.15 10.38 8.03
CA ILE A 632 -12.82 9.05 8.01
C ILE A 632 -12.02 8.00 8.76
N GLU A 633 -10.70 8.10 8.69
CA GLU A 633 -9.81 7.13 9.32
C GLU A 633 -9.95 7.17 10.85
N ASP A 634 -9.96 8.36 11.45
CA ASP A 634 -10.14 8.53 12.90
C ASP A 634 -11.53 8.08 13.40
N MET A 635 -12.60 8.33 12.63
CA MET A 635 -13.94 7.85 12.97
C MET A 635 -14.08 6.34 12.84
N VAL A 636 -13.51 5.73 11.80
CA VAL A 636 -13.63 4.28 11.58
C VAL A 636 -12.70 3.48 12.52
N LEU A 637 -11.59 4.07 12.97
CA LEU A 637 -10.63 3.51 13.94
C LEU A 637 -11.00 3.76 15.43
N CYS A 638 -12.22 4.22 15.72
CA CYS A 638 -12.74 4.38 17.10
C CYS A 638 -12.09 5.47 17.98
N HIS A 639 -11.68 6.61 17.43
CA HIS A 639 -11.44 7.82 18.24
C HIS A 639 -12.76 8.54 18.60
N ASP A 640 -13.74 7.80 19.15
CA ASP A 640 -15.06 8.34 19.51
C ASP A 640 -15.03 9.21 20.77
N ILE A 641 -13.88 9.28 21.46
CA ILE A 641 -13.70 10.02 22.72
C ILE A 641 -14.17 11.47 22.57
N TYR A 642 -13.76 12.18 21.51
CA TYR A 642 -14.16 13.57 21.30
C TYR A 642 -15.67 13.75 21.08
N ILE A 643 -16.30 12.81 20.37
CA ILE A 643 -17.76 12.84 20.12
C ILE A 643 -18.52 12.53 21.42
N TYR A 644 -18.05 11.56 22.20
CA TYR A 644 -18.64 11.27 23.50
C TYR A 644 -18.41 12.39 24.50
N GLU A 645 -17.24 13.03 24.52
CA GLU A 645 -16.96 14.21 25.34
C GLU A 645 -17.91 15.36 24.99
N GLU A 646 -18.15 15.63 23.70
CA GLU A 646 -19.10 16.66 23.24
C GLU A 646 -20.56 16.35 23.67
N ILE A 647 -20.99 15.08 23.58
CA ILE A 647 -22.33 14.67 24.05
C ILE A 647 -22.41 14.73 25.58
N MET A 648 -21.35 14.31 26.28
CA MET A 648 -21.36 14.13 27.73
C MET A 648 -20.99 15.38 28.51
N ASP A 649 -20.54 16.45 27.85
CA ASP A 649 -20.14 17.74 28.45
C ASP A 649 -21.11 18.21 29.54
N ALA A 650 -20.60 18.30 30.77
CA ALA A 650 -21.37 18.67 31.95
C ALA A 650 -22.00 20.06 31.84
N ASP A 651 -21.36 20.99 31.13
CA ASP A 651 -21.81 22.37 30.97
C ASP A 651 -23.00 22.47 29.99
N ASN A 652 -23.23 21.45 29.16
CA ASN A 652 -24.32 21.39 28.19
C ASN A 652 -25.60 20.70 28.73
N LEU A 653 -25.65 20.32 30.03
CA LEU A 653 -26.81 19.64 30.63
C LEU A 653 -28.13 20.42 30.45
N GLU A 654 -28.09 21.74 30.58
CA GLU A 654 -29.26 22.61 30.41
C GLU A 654 -29.76 22.68 28.95
N GLY A 655 -28.87 22.39 27.99
CA GLY A 655 -29.20 22.29 26.57
C GLY A 655 -30.05 21.05 26.24
N PHE A 656 -29.92 19.97 27.02
CA PHE A 656 -30.71 18.74 26.84
C PHE A 656 -32.03 18.77 27.60
N ALA A 657 -32.02 19.11 28.89
CA ALA A 657 -33.24 19.28 29.68
C ALA A 657 -32.96 19.96 31.04
N LYS A 658 -33.93 20.73 31.54
CA LYS A 658 -33.88 21.28 32.93
C LYS A 658 -33.92 20.20 34.02
N CYS A 659 -34.35 18.98 33.69
CA CYS A 659 -34.36 17.85 34.62
C CYS A 659 -33.05 17.07 34.47
N PRO A 660 -32.17 17.00 35.48
CA PRO A 660 -30.87 16.34 35.37
C PRO A 660 -30.97 14.86 34.95
N ARG A 661 -31.98 14.15 35.46
CA ARG A 661 -32.24 12.75 35.06
C ARG A 661 -32.67 12.65 33.60
N LEU A 662 -33.52 13.56 33.12
CA LEU A 662 -33.95 13.57 31.71
C LEU A 662 -32.77 13.93 30.80
N ALA A 663 -31.98 14.95 31.17
CA ALA A 663 -30.79 15.35 30.43
C ALA A 663 -29.78 14.20 30.31
N GLY A 664 -29.51 13.49 31.41
CA GLY A 664 -28.67 12.29 31.39
C GLY A 664 -29.20 11.20 30.46
N LEU A 665 -30.50 10.88 30.54
CA LEU A 665 -31.12 9.91 29.63
C LEU A 665 -31.02 10.33 28.16
N CYS A 666 -31.20 11.62 27.85
CA CYS A 666 -31.05 12.14 26.50
C CYS A 666 -29.60 12.04 25.99
N LYS A 667 -28.61 12.35 26.82
CA LYS A 667 -27.19 12.19 26.48
C LYS A 667 -26.84 10.74 26.14
N PHE A 668 -27.19 9.79 27.02
CA PHE A 668 -26.97 8.37 26.76
C PHE A 668 -27.71 7.86 25.53
N ALA A 669 -28.93 8.33 25.29
CA ALA A 669 -29.65 8.04 24.06
C ALA A 669 -28.87 8.53 22.82
N CYS A 670 -28.41 9.77 22.82
CA CYS A 670 -27.63 10.32 21.70
C CYS A 670 -26.35 9.52 21.45
N SER A 671 -25.63 9.10 22.50
CA SER A 671 -24.44 8.26 22.38
C SER A 671 -24.74 6.88 21.76
N GLU A 672 -25.79 6.20 22.21
CA GLU A 672 -26.19 4.91 21.65
C GLU A 672 -26.66 5.04 20.19
N ILE A 673 -27.39 6.11 19.88
CA ILE A 673 -27.89 6.39 18.53
C ILE A 673 -26.73 6.66 17.57
N TYR A 674 -25.76 7.48 17.97
CA TYR A 674 -24.53 7.74 17.21
C TYR A 674 -23.79 6.42 16.89
N THR A 675 -23.54 5.62 17.93
CA THR A 675 -22.85 4.32 17.81
C THR A 675 -23.57 3.40 16.84
N TRP A 676 -24.88 3.29 16.96
CA TRP A 676 -25.69 2.42 16.13
C TRP A 676 -25.71 2.87 14.66
N LEU A 677 -25.94 4.16 14.38
CA LEU A 677 -25.94 4.69 13.01
C LEU A 677 -24.57 4.49 12.34
N LYS A 678 -23.48 4.71 13.08
CA LYS A 678 -22.11 4.44 12.63
C LYS A 678 -21.90 2.96 12.25
N ILE A 679 -22.26 2.03 13.13
CA ILE A 679 -22.13 0.58 12.86
C ILE A 679 -22.98 0.17 11.65
N LYS A 680 -24.22 0.67 11.56
CA LYS A 680 -25.13 0.38 10.45
C LYS A 680 -24.57 0.89 9.12
N MET A 681 -23.98 2.07 9.10
CA MET A 681 -23.28 2.61 7.95
C MET A 681 -22.13 1.69 7.52
N ILE A 682 -21.22 1.34 8.44
CA ILE A 682 -20.08 0.44 8.17
C ILE A 682 -20.56 -0.89 7.60
N ALA A 683 -21.61 -1.48 8.19
CA ALA A 683 -22.21 -2.73 7.71
C ALA A 683 -22.85 -2.62 6.31
N ASN A 684 -23.50 -1.49 6.00
CA ASN A 684 -24.08 -1.24 4.67
C ASN A 684 -22.99 -1.07 3.60
N PHE A 685 -21.87 -0.44 3.92
CA PHE A 685 -20.72 -0.34 3.01
C PHE A 685 -20.05 -1.69 2.79
N LYS A 686 -19.89 -2.51 3.84
CA LYS A 686 -19.43 -3.89 3.70
C LYS A 686 -20.29 -4.67 2.70
N LYS A 687 -21.62 -4.58 2.76
CA LYS A 687 -22.52 -5.28 1.82
C LYS A 687 -22.42 -4.80 0.36
N SER A 688 -22.03 -3.54 0.11
CA SER A 688 -21.95 -3.00 -1.25
C SER A 688 -20.60 -3.27 -1.92
N VAL A 689 -19.50 -3.29 -1.16
CA VAL A 689 -18.17 -3.69 -1.67
C VAL A 689 -18.17 -5.16 -2.10
N TRP A 690 -18.90 -6.04 -1.38
CA TRP A 690 -18.85 -7.49 -1.59
C TRP A 690 -19.90 -8.02 -2.60
N LYS A 691 -20.84 -7.18 -3.04
CA LYS A 691 -21.78 -7.52 -4.13
C LYS A 691 -21.17 -7.37 -5.52
N GLU A 692 -20.17 -6.50 -5.68
CA GLU A 692 -19.54 -6.24 -6.98
C GLU A 692 -18.47 -7.29 -7.35
N GLU A 693 -17.89 -7.99 -6.36
CA GLU A 693 -16.94 -9.09 -6.61
C GLU A 693 -17.60 -10.41 -7.05
N SER A 694 -18.92 -10.58 -6.84
CA SER A 694 -19.62 -11.84 -7.14
C SER A 694 -20.54 -11.83 -8.36
N SER A 695 -20.63 -10.72 -9.11
CA SER A 695 -21.40 -10.69 -10.37
C SER A 695 -20.83 -9.71 -11.40
N GLN A 696 -19.75 -10.09 -12.07
CA GLN A 696 -19.53 -9.63 -13.44
C GLN A 696 -20.52 -10.36 -14.37
N GLU A 697 -21.76 -9.88 -14.47
CA GLU A 697 -22.63 -10.28 -15.58
C GLU A 697 -22.05 -9.71 -16.89
N MET A 698 -21.71 -10.58 -17.84
CA MET A 698 -21.23 -10.16 -19.16
C MET A 698 -22.36 -9.41 -19.89
N ASN A 699 -22.24 -8.09 -20.00
CA ASN A 699 -23.20 -7.23 -20.70
C ASN A 699 -22.96 -7.11 -22.20
N HIS A 700 -22.15 -8.00 -22.78
CA HIS A 700 -21.81 -7.97 -24.20
C HIS A 700 -21.85 -9.37 -24.81
N CYS A 701 -22.23 -9.46 -26.09
CA CYS A 701 -22.28 -10.71 -26.82
C CYS A 701 -20.89 -11.33 -26.90
N MET A 702 -20.76 -12.58 -26.44
CA MET A 702 -19.48 -13.31 -26.43
C MET A 702 -18.87 -13.52 -27.83
N CYS A 703 -19.71 -13.57 -28.87
CA CYS A 703 -19.24 -13.79 -30.24
C CYS A 703 -18.82 -12.51 -30.96
N CYS A 704 -19.53 -11.39 -30.76
CA CYS A 704 -19.38 -10.19 -31.58
C CYS A 704 -19.13 -8.90 -30.78
N GLY A 705 -19.16 -8.97 -29.45
CA GLY A 705 -18.90 -7.84 -28.56
C GLY A 705 -20.01 -6.80 -28.46
N LYS A 706 -21.15 -6.98 -29.14
CA LYS A 706 -22.30 -6.05 -29.04
C LYS A 706 -22.82 -5.98 -27.60
N VAL A 707 -22.87 -4.78 -27.04
CA VAL A 707 -23.34 -4.50 -25.67
C VAL A 707 -24.87 -4.47 -25.64
N ALA A 708 -25.48 -4.92 -24.55
CA ALA A 708 -26.92 -4.80 -24.34
C ALA A 708 -27.35 -3.32 -24.32
N CYS A 709 -28.39 -2.99 -25.07
CA CYS A 709 -29.10 -1.70 -25.06
C CYS A 709 -30.59 -1.94 -25.31
N GLU A 710 -31.42 -0.89 -25.33
CA GLU A 710 -32.87 -1.01 -25.53
C GLU A 710 -33.25 -1.78 -26.81
N ASP A 711 -32.43 -1.69 -27.86
CA ASP A 711 -32.66 -2.36 -29.15
C ASP A 711 -31.98 -3.75 -29.28
N VAL A 712 -31.13 -4.13 -28.31
CA VAL A 712 -30.32 -5.37 -28.38
C VAL A 712 -30.49 -6.18 -27.10
N VAL A 713 -31.45 -7.11 -27.15
CA VAL A 713 -31.68 -8.08 -26.07
C VAL A 713 -30.71 -9.24 -26.20
N LEU A 714 -29.89 -9.46 -25.17
CA LEU A 714 -28.95 -10.57 -25.14
C LEU A 714 -29.59 -11.84 -24.57
N MET A 715 -29.38 -12.96 -25.27
CA MET A 715 -29.89 -14.27 -24.93
C MET A 715 -28.79 -15.13 -24.30
N LYS A 716 -29.06 -15.73 -23.14
CA LYS A 716 -28.11 -16.63 -22.46
C LYS A 716 -28.02 -17.97 -23.20
N CYS A 717 -26.86 -18.61 -23.18
CA CYS A 717 -26.72 -20.00 -23.61
C CYS A 717 -27.64 -20.89 -22.76
N SER A 718 -28.56 -21.63 -23.39
CA SER A 718 -29.53 -22.47 -22.68
C SER A 718 -28.89 -23.58 -21.85
N ALA A 719 -27.65 -23.98 -22.19
CA ALA A 719 -26.95 -25.08 -21.54
C ALA A 719 -26.11 -24.67 -20.32
N CYS A 720 -25.26 -23.63 -20.41
CA CYS A 720 -24.38 -23.22 -19.30
C CYS A 720 -24.83 -21.93 -18.60
N LYS A 721 -25.68 -21.13 -19.24
CA LYS A 721 -26.13 -19.81 -18.78
C LYS A 721 -25.02 -18.77 -18.49
N ALA A 722 -23.74 -19.13 -18.66
CA ALA A 722 -22.57 -18.30 -18.33
C ALA A 722 -22.18 -17.29 -19.41
N VAL A 723 -22.61 -17.50 -20.67
CA VAL A 723 -22.32 -16.61 -21.80
C VAL A 723 -23.61 -16.14 -22.47
N VAL A 724 -23.57 -14.94 -23.06
CA VAL A 724 -24.72 -14.27 -23.68
C VAL A 724 -24.47 -13.92 -25.14
N TYR A 725 -25.53 -13.92 -25.96
CA TYR A 725 -25.48 -13.68 -27.39
C TYR A 725 -26.57 -12.73 -27.86
N CYS A 726 -26.25 -11.81 -28.78
CA CYS A 726 -27.25 -10.93 -29.38
C CYS A 726 -28.14 -11.62 -30.42
N SER A 727 -27.76 -12.83 -30.87
CA SER A 727 -28.55 -13.61 -31.84
C SER A 727 -28.18 -15.10 -31.79
N SER A 728 -29.08 -15.95 -32.29
CA SER A 728 -28.84 -17.38 -32.44
C SER A 728 -27.71 -17.68 -33.43
N GLU A 729 -27.44 -16.80 -34.39
CA GLU A 729 -26.28 -16.90 -35.29
C GLU A 729 -24.96 -16.69 -34.54
N CYS A 730 -24.87 -15.67 -33.68
CA CYS A 730 -23.70 -15.44 -32.83
C CYS A 730 -23.47 -16.62 -31.88
N GLN A 731 -24.54 -17.20 -31.32
CA GLN A 731 -24.45 -18.41 -30.52
C GLN A 731 -23.91 -19.60 -31.33
N ARG A 732 -24.44 -19.86 -32.53
CA ARG A 732 -23.97 -20.99 -33.38
C ARG A 732 -22.53 -20.81 -33.83
N LYS A 733 -22.11 -19.58 -34.10
CA LYS A 733 -20.73 -19.27 -34.50
C LYS A 733 -19.80 -19.58 -33.33
N ASP A 734 -20.04 -18.98 -32.16
CA ASP A 734 -19.25 -19.24 -30.94
C ASP A 734 -19.26 -20.72 -30.51
N TRP A 735 -20.40 -21.40 -30.69
CA TRP A 735 -20.52 -22.85 -30.46
C TRP A 735 -19.50 -23.64 -31.27
N LYS A 736 -19.30 -23.30 -32.55
CA LYS A 736 -18.33 -23.94 -33.44
C LYS A 736 -16.89 -23.51 -33.15
N THR A 737 -16.65 -22.25 -32.78
CA THR A 737 -15.28 -21.74 -32.54
C THR A 737 -14.66 -22.22 -31.24
N GLY A 738 -15.44 -22.75 -30.29
CA GLY A 738 -14.87 -23.35 -29.09
C GLY A 738 -15.83 -23.46 -27.90
N HIS A 739 -16.97 -22.75 -27.92
CA HIS A 739 -17.89 -22.82 -26.78
C HIS A 739 -18.46 -24.23 -26.57
N LYS A 740 -18.65 -25.04 -27.62
CA LYS A 740 -19.09 -26.45 -27.47
C LYS A 740 -18.19 -27.26 -26.52
N GLN A 741 -16.88 -27.03 -26.59
CA GLN A 741 -15.90 -27.74 -25.75
C GLN A 741 -15.87 -27.19 -24.33
N LYS A 742 -16.11 -25.88 -24.14
CA LYS A 742 -16.06 -25.22 -22.82
C LYS A 742 -17.41 -25.20 -22.09
N CYS A 743 -18.52 -25.43 -22.79
CA CYS A 743 -19.87 -25.24 -22.26
C CYS A 743 -20.16 -26.14 -21.04
N HIS A 744 -19.67 -27.38 -21.04
CA HIS A 744 -19.87 -28.31 -19.93
C HIS A 744 -19.06 -27.94 -18.68
N ILE A 745 -17.89 -27.33 -18.85
CA ILE A 745 -17.04 -26.82 -17.76
C ILE A 745 -17.68 -25.57 -17.14
N LEU A 746 -18.35 -24.76 -17.97
CA LEU A 746 -19.01 -23.53 -17.56
C LEU A 746 -20.41 -23.75 -16.98
N ARG A 747 -20.91 -24.99 -16.93
CA ARG A 747 -22.15 -25.29 -16.21
C ARG A 747 -21.87 -25.17 -14.71
N LYS A 748 -22.47 -24.17 -14.06
CA LYS A 748 -22.55 -24.15 -12.60
C LYS A 748 -23.37 -25.37 -12.14
N PRO A 749 -23.00 -26.03 -11.02
CA PRO A 749 -23.86 -27.02 -10.36
C PRO A 749 -25.26 -26.48 -10.09
#